data_AF-A0A1G5GM03-F1
#
_entry.id   AF-A0A1G5GM03-F1
#
_cell.length_a   1.000
_cell.length_b   1.000
_cell.length_c   1.000
_cell.angle_alpha   90.00
_cell.angle_beta   90.00
_cell.angle_gamma   90.00
#
_symmetry.space_group_name_H-M   'P 1'
#
loop_
_entity.id
_entity.type
_entity.pdbx_description
1 polymer ?
#
loop_
_entity_poly.entity_id
_entity_poly.type
_entity_poly.pdbx_seq_one_letter_code
_entity_poly.pdbx_strand_id
1 'polypeptide(L)'
;MTVPRRTRIVLAGAQGFGTVHLENLRRLGDRVELVAVADPTPVPPENLPAGTQAFASLADALDAVDDIDVVIVATPLHTHAALAGLVVSRGIDLYLEKPPVLSSADFAVLADAAAASGARVQVGFQSLGSLAIPALIADQFGLGPIQAIGAVGLWCRDLAYWSRSRWAGHRTLDGFPVLDGVVANPLAHATATALAVAQSTSASDVNQVTADLYRANAIEGDDTSVIRLSTGRGIRVTSALTLCAEQEEDPYVLIRGTRGSARFFYTEDVVETEDRRVEFGRIDLVENLLDHRDHGTPLLAPLHETGAFVRVMDAVADTEPVAIGAAHVTWNEEGRSPRAVITDVKDAVERAVDAEATFAELHLPWAAKTEAAVLADLAAPGEPRHPVAVLVDGADVTRSSSPRPYLHPVSTPGGVVVSDTHPADHDWHLGISVTLQDVSGVNFWGGRTYTPGRDYVWRDDHGRIVATRVEGAASALEAEFSWIGRDGAQMLTEQRRMTVAEAGPGATTIDLTFSLATRAGTLHLGGPGSNGRVGGGYGGLAWRLPAATDVDVRTATARGEDAVHGTTAPWLAWSAEFPTGTATVAMAPLDEASAADPWFVRVAGYPGIGAALAWDREVTLAPGIPVSRSYRLLIADGRLSDDEVVAALSVG
;
A
#
# COMPACT_ATOMS: atom_id res chain seq x y z
N MET A 1 -36.85 -29.33 -36.34
CA MET A 1 -36.00 -28.58 -35.40
C MET A 1 -34.59 -28.72 -35.91
N THR A 2 -33.99 -27.63 -36.38
CA THR A 2 -32.57 -27.60 -36.75
C THR A 2 -31.75 -27.85 -35.48
N VAL A 3 -30.93 -28.89 -35.48
CA VAL A 3 -29.96 -29.11 -34.39
C VAL A 3 -29.07 -27.85 -34.35
N PRO A 4 -28.92 -27.18 -33.19
CA PRO A 4 -28.04 -26.02 -33.09
C PRO A 4 -26.64 -26.42 -33.57
N ARG A 5 -26.01 -25.58 -34.41
CA ARG A 5 -24.63 -25.83 -34.85
C ARG A 5 -23.72 -25.78 -33.62
N ARG A 6 -22.91 -26.82 -33.40
CA ARG A 6 -21.93 -26.84 -32.32
C ARG A 6 -20.92 -25.70 -32.51
N THR A 7 -20.52 -25.07 -31.42
CA THR A 7 -19.42 -24.08 -31.45
C THR A 7 -18.10 -24.82 -31.64
N ARG A 8 -17.37 -24.51 -32.71
CA ARG A 8 -16.11 -25.16 -33.09
C ARG A 8 -14.92 -24.47 -32.42
N ILE A 9 -14.21 -25.22 -31.59
CA ILE A 9 -13.19 -24.69 -30.67
C ILE A 9 -11.80 -25.24 -31.03
N VAL A 10 -10.81 -24.36 -31.02
CA VAL A 10 -9.38 -24.72 -30.99
C VAL A 10 -8.81 -24.41 -29.61
N LEU A 11 -8.04 -25.33 -29.03
CA LEU A 11 -7.31 -25.11 -27.77
C LEU A 11 -5.80 -25.00 -28.04
N ALA A 12 -5.21 -23.84 -27.75
CA ALA A 12 -3.76 -23.64 -27.73
C ALA A 12 -3.23 -23.77 -26.30
N GLY A 13 -2.26 -24.67 -26.08
CA GLY A 13 -1.79 -25.05 -24.76
C GLY A 13 -2.71 -26.10 -24.14
N ALA A 14 -2.41 -27.37 -24.37
CA ALA A 14 -3.22 -28.51 -23.91
C ALA A 14 -2.59 -29.25 -22.71
N GLN A 15 -1.44 -28.77 -22.25
CA GLN A 15 -0.78 -29.19 -21.02
C GLN A 15 -1.14 -28.27 -19.83
N GLY A 16 -0.74 -28.65 -18.61
CA GLY A 16 -0.93 -27.80 -17.43
C GLY A 16 -2.40 -27.41 -17.24
N PHE A 17 -2.72 -26.11 -17.19
CA PHE A 17 -4.10 -25.64 -17.07
C PHE A 17 -4.97 -25.96 -18.29
N GLY A 18 -4.37 -26.22 -19.46
CA GLY A 18 -5.06 -26.71 -20.65
C GLY A 18 -5.81 -28.04 -20.42
N THR A 19 -5.37 -28.87 -19.46
CA THR A 19 -6.09 -30.11 -19.14
C THR A 19 -7.44 -29.83 -18.48
N VAL A 20 -7.55 -28.76 -17.69
CA VAL A 20 -8.82 -28.28 -17.11
C VAL A 20 -9.75 -27.81 -18.23
N HIS A 21 -9.22 -27.11 -19.23
CA HIS A 21 -10.00 -26.75 -20.42
C HIS A 21 -10.48 -27.97 -21.20
N LEU A 22 -9.65 -29.01 -21.38
CA LEU A 22 -10.08 -30.27 -22.00
C LEU A 22 -11.20 -30.95 -21.22
N GLU A 23 -11.15 -30.96 -19.88
CA GLU A 23 -12.20 -31.49 -19.02
C GLU A 23 -13.49 -30.67 -19.12
N ASN A 24 -13.40 -29.33 -19.10
CA ASN A 24 -14.53 -28.44 -19.26
C ASN A 24 -15.19 -28.59 -20.63
N LEU A 25 -14.41 -28.68 -21.71
CA LEU A 25 -14.94 -28.90 -23.06
C LEU A 25 -15.66 -30.25 -23.18
N ARG A 26 -15.16 -31.31 -22.53
CA ARG A 26 -15.88 -32.60 -22.45
C ARG A 26 -17.20 -32.46 -21.70
N ARG A 27 -17.21 -31.73 -20.59
CA ARG A 27 -18.40 -31.45 -19.77
C ARG A 27 -19.48 -30.71 -20.57
N LEU A 28 -19.09 -29.79 -21.46
CA LEU A 28 -20.01 -29.02 -22.32
C LEU A 28 -20.68 -29.86 -23.42
N GLY A 29 -20.17 -31.06 -23.71
CA GLY A 29 -20.82 -32.04 -24.58
C GLY A 29 -21.24 -31.48 -25.94
N ASP A 30 -22.50 -31.67 -26.31
CA ASP A 30 -23.04 -31.30 -27.63
C ASP A 30 -23.09 -29.80 -27.91
N ARG A 31 -22.78 -28.94 -26.93
CA ARG A 31 -22.70 -27.49 -27.14
C ARG A 31 -21.47 -27.08 -27.95
N VAL A 32 -20.39 -27.86 -27.86
CA VAL A 32 -19.08 -27.53 -28.44
C VAL A 32 -18.51 -28.71 -29.22
N GLU A 33 -17.59 -28.41 -30.13
CA GLU A 33 -16.78 -29.38 -30.85
C GLU A 33 -15.32 -28.95 -30.76
N LEU A 34 -14.47 -29.72 -30.07
CA LEU A 34 -13.03 -29.48 -30.07
C LEU A 34 -12.43 -29.98 -31.39
N VAL A 35 -12.21 -29.08 -32.33
CA VAL A 35 -11.79 -29.41 -33.70
C VAL A 35 -10.28 -29.55 -33.81
N ALA A 36 -9.52 -28.84 -32.98
CA ALA A 36 -8.07 -28.97 -32.92
C ALA A 36 -7.48 -28.60 -31.55
N VAL A 37 -6.32 -29.17 -31.27
CA VAL A 37 -5.39 -28.72 -30.23
C VAL A 37 -4.07 -28.28 -30.85
N ALA A 38 -3.45 -27.25 -30.28
CA ALA A 38 -2.14 -26.75 -30.67
C ALA A 38 -1.20 -26.73 -29.46
N ASP A 39 -0.17 -27.56 -29.47
CA ASP A 39 0.82 -27.62 -28.40
C ASP A 39 2.19 -28.05 -28.96
N PRO A 40 3.29 -27.34 -28.63
CA PRO A 40 4.63 -27.77 -29.02
C PRO A 40 5.01 -29.15 -28.48
N THR A 41 4.40 -29.55 -27.35
CA THR A 41 4.51 -30.91 -26.79
C THR A 41 3.36 -31.75 -27.32
N PRO A 42 3.61 -32.84 -28.06
CA PRO A 42 2.56 -33.67 -28.63
C PRO A 42 1.55 -34.14 -27.57
N VAL A 43 0.26 -33.91 -27.82
CA VAL A 43 -0.83 -34.40 -26.99
C VAL A 43 -1.18 -35.82 -27.45
N PRO A 44 -1.19 -36.83 -26.56
CA PRO A 44 -1.56 -38.18 -26.94
C PRO A 44 -3.00 -38.23 -27.49
N PRO A 45 -3.26 -38.87 -28.65
CA PRO A 45 -4.60 -38.92 -29.25
C PRO A 45 -5.68 -39.50 -28.33
N GLU A 46 -5.32 -40.41 -27.43
CA GLU A 46 -6.22 -40.98 -26.42
C GLU A 46 -6.72 -39.96 -25.39
N ASN A 47 -5.99 -38.86 -25.22
CA ASN A 47 -6.36 -37.74 -24.35
C ASN A 47 -7.21 -36.69 -25.09
N LEU A 48 -7.59 -36.94 -26.35
CA LEU A 48 -8.40 -36.03 -27.15
C LEU A 48 -9.74 -36.67 -27.52
N PRO A 49 -10.81 -35.85 -27.65
CA PRO A 49 -12.06 -36.30 -28.26
C PRO A 49 -11.84 -36.88 -29.66
N ALA A 50 -12.69 -37.82 -30.07
CA ALA A 50 -12.61 -38.41 -31.40
C ALA A 50 -12.79 -37.34 -32.49
N GLY A 51 -11.87 -37.31 -33.46
CA GLY A 51 -11.88 -36.35 -34.56
C GLY A 51 -11.14 -35.04 -34.30
N THR A 52 -10.63 -34.81 -33.08
CA THR A 52 -9.77 -33.65 -32.80
C THR A 52 -8.41 -33.80 -33.47
N GLN A 53 -8.00 -32.79 -34.24
CA GLN A 53 -6.69 -32.74 -34.87
C GLN A 53 -5.63 -32.16 -33.90
N ALA A 54 -4.38 -32.63 -33.98
CA ALA A 54 -3.29 -32.13 -33.14
C ALA A 54 -2.21 -31.46 -33.99
N PHE A 55 -1.83 -30.24 -33.61
CA PHE A 55 -0.84 -29.41 -34.28
C PHE A 55 0.26 -28.98 -33.31
N ALA A 56 1.45 -28.68 -33.85
CA ALA A 56 2.58 -28.19 -33.05
C ALA A 56 2.49 -26.68 -32.74
N SER A 57 1.70 -25.92 -33.52
CA SER A 57 1.52 -24.48 -33.33
C SER A 57 0.08 -24.05 -33.61
N LEU A 58 -0.33 -22.93 -33.00
CA LEU A 58 -1.66 -22.35 -33.24
C LEU A 58 -1.80 -21.85 -34.68
N ALA A 59 -0.73 -21.31 -35.28
CA ALA A 59 -0.75 -20.86 -36.67
C ALA A 59 -1.10 -22.01 -37.63
N ASP A 60 -0.44 -23.17 -37.47
CA ASP A 60 -0.71 -24.35 -38.30
C ASP A 60 -2.16 -24.83 -38.13
N ALA A 61 -2.69 -24.83 -36.90
CA ALA A 61 -4.06 -25.21 -36.62
C ALA A 61 -5.07 -24.26 -37.29
N LEU A 62 -4.83 -22.95 -37.22
CA LEU A 62 -5.70 -21.93 -37.84
C LEU A 62 -5.65 -21.95 -39.37
N ASP A 63 -4.56 -22.43 -39.98
CA ASP A 63 -4.42 -22.54 -41.43
C ASP A 63 -5.01 -23.85 -41.98
N ALA A 64 -5.02 -24.92 -41.17
CA ALA A 64 -5.51 -26.23 -41.58
C ALA A 64 -6.98 -26.49 -41.28
N VAL A 65 -7.58 -25.73 -40.36
CA VAL A 65 -8.96 -25.95 -39.89
C VAL A 65 -9.85 -24.76 -40.24
N ASP A 66 -10.87 -25.02 -41.04
CA ASP A 66 -11.89 -24.03 -41.40
C ASP A 66 -13.01 -23.92 -40.35
N ASP A 67 -13.77 -22.83 -40.44
CA ASP A 67 -14.98 -22.55 -39.65
C ASP A 67 -14.74 -22.60 -38.13
N ILE A 68 -13.65 -21.99 -37.65
CA ILE A 68 -13.34 -21.88 -36.22
C ILE A 68 -14.17 -20.75 -35.61
N ASP A 69 -14.90 -21.06 -34.54
CA ASP A 69 -15.74 -20.09 -33.84
C ASP A 69 -15.01 -19.40 -32.69
N VAL A 70 -14.29 -20.19 -31.89
CA VAL A 70 -13.60 -19.75 -30.67
C VAL A 70 -12.22 -20.40 -30.60
N VAL A 71 -11.22 -19.63 -30.16
CA VAL A 71 -9.93 -20.16 -29.72
C VAL A 71 -9.79 -19.96 -28.22
N ILE A 72 -9.34 -20.99 -27.51
CA ILE A 72 -8.90 -20.91 -26.13
C ILE A 72 -7.37 -20.87 -26.12
N VAL A 73 -6.78 -19.83 -25.54
CA VAL A 73 -5.33 -19.71 -25.35
C VAL A 73 -5.01 -19.91 -23.87
N ALA A 74 -4.40 -21.05 -23.53
CA ALA A 74 -3.96 -21.47 -22.21
C ALA A 74 -2.45 -21.77 -22.20
N THR A 75 -1.66 -20.89 -22.80
CA THR A 75 -0.22 -21.04 -23.01
C THR A 75 0.58 -20.27 -21.94
N PRO A 76 1.93 -20.34 -21.91
CA PRO A 76 2.73 -19.50 -21.01
C PRO A 76 2.51 -17.99 -21.26
N LEU A 77 2.55 -17.20 -20.19
CA LEU A 77 2.10 -15.80 -20.16
C LEU A 77 2.72 -14.93 -21.28
N HIS A 78 4.03 -15.06 -21.50
CA HIS A 78 4.79 -14.28 -22.50
C HIS A 78 4.33 -14.52 -23.95
N THR A 79 3.59 -15.59 -24.21
CA THR A 79 3.09 -15.93 -25.55
C THR A 79 1.72 -15.32 -25.86
N HIS A 80 1.01 -14.83 -24.85
CA HIS A 80 -0.39 -14.40 -24.97
C HIS A 80 -0.57 -13.29 -26.00
N ALA A 81 0.23 -12.23 -25.97
CA ALA A 81 0.04 -11.08 -26.86
C ALA A 81 0.11 -11.48 -28.35
N ALA A 82 1.13 -12.27 -28.73
CA ALA A 82 1.31 -12.71 -30.10
C ALA A 82 0.21 -13.70 -30.55
N LEU A 83 -0.14 -14.68 -29.70
CA LEU A 83 -1.17 -15.67 -30.02
C LEU A 83 -2.57 -15.06 -30.06
N ALA A 84 -2.91 -14.20 -29.10
CA ALA A 84 -4.16 -13.47 -29.08
C ALA A 84 -4.28 -12.56 -30.30
N GLY A 85 -3.22 -11.82 -30.64
CA GLY A 85 -3.14 -11.00 -31.85
C GLY A 85 -3.43 -11.79 -33.13
N LEU A 86 -2.83 -12.97 -33.26
CA LEU A 86 -3.07 -13.88 -34.38
C LEU A 86 -4.55 -14.29 -34.49
N VAL A 87 -5.18 -14.67 -33.38
CA VAL A 87 -6.60 -15.05 -33.34
C VAL A 87 -7.51 -13.89 -33.69
N VAL A 88 -7.37 -12.75 -33.01
CA VAL A 88 -8.28 -11.61 -33.19
C VAL A 88 -8.15 -11.00 -34.58
N SER A 89 -6.96 -11.05 -35.20
CA SER A 89 -6.74 -10.57 -36.58
C SER A 89 -7.56 -11.34 -37.63
N ARG A 90 -7.98 -12.57 -37.31
CA ARG A 90 -8.87 -13.40 -38.15
C ARG A 90 -10.36 -13.20 -37.82
N GLY A 91 -10.70 -12.32 -36.87
CA GLY A 91 -12.08 -12.09 -36.41
C GLY A 91 -12.68 -13.26 -35.62
N ILE A 92 -11.84 -14.14 -35.08
CA ILE A 92 -12.26 -15.30 -34.30
C ILE A 92 -12.41 -14.88 -32.83
N ASP A 93 -13.46 -15.35 -32.15
CA ASP A 93 -13.64 -15.06 -30.73
C ASP A 93 -12.59 -15.78 -29.88
N LEU A 94 -12.18 -15.12 -28.81
CA LEU A 94 -11.03 -15.54 -28.02
C LEU A 94 -11.42 -15.69 -26.55
N TYR A 95 -11.10 -16.84 -25.99
CA TYR A 95 -10.91 -17.00 -24.57
C TYR A 95 -9.41 -16.96 -24.28
N LEU A 96 -8.95 -15.98 -23.50
CA LEU A 96 -7.53 -15.77 -23.21
C LEU A 96 -7.28 -15.97 -21.72
N GLU A 97 -6.43 -16.93 -21.35
CA GLU A 97 -6.06 -17.12 -19.94
C GLU A 97 -5.41 -15.88 -19.33
N LYS A 98 -5.50 -15.80 -18.00
CA LYS A 98 -4.92 -14.69 -17.24
C LYS A 98 -3.39 -14.81 -17.11
N PRO A 99 -2.68 -13.68 -16.90
CA PRO A 99 -3.11 -12.32 -17.26
C PRO A 99 -3.23 -12.19 -18.79
N PRO A 100 -4.08 -11.29 -19.30
CA PRO A 100 -4.33 -11.20 -20.73
C PRO A 100 -3.07 -10.84 -21.51
N VAL A 101 -2.28 -9.90 -21.00
CA VAL A 101 -0.95 -9.52 -21.52
C VAL A 101 -0.08 -9.00 -20.36
N LEU A 102 1.20 -8.81 -20.62
CA LEU A 102 2.19 -8.40 -19.61
C LEU A 102 2.50 -6.90 -19.60
N SER A 103 2.00 -6.12 -20.57
CA SER A 103 2.25 -4.68 -20.66
C SER A 103 1.04 -3.91 -21.16
N SER A 104 0.89 -2.65 -20.73
CA SER A 104 -0.15 -1.75 -21.25
C SER A 104 0.00 -1.49 -22.76
N ALA A 105 1.24 -1.55 -23.29
CA ALA A 105 1.49 -1.38 -24.71
C ALA A 105 0.89 -2.53 -25.53
N ASP A 106 1.15 -3.78 -25.14
CA ASP A 106 0.56 -4.96 -25.78
C ASP A 106 -0.96 -4.98 -25.61
N PHE A 107 -1.46 -4.51 -24.45
CA PHE A 107 -2.89 -4.42 -24.18
C PHE A 107 -3.59 -3.48 -25.13
N ALA A 108 -3.05 -2.28 -25.35
CA ALA A 108 -3.59 -1.31 -26.29
C ALA A 108 -3.64 -1.89 -27.71
N VAL A 109 -2.55 -2.52 -28.17
CA VAL A 109 -2.48 -3.16 -29.49
C VAL A 109 -3.53 -4.27 -29.62
N LEU A 110 -3.67 -5.13 -28.61
CA LEU A 110 -4.64 -6.22 -28.63
C LEU A 110 -6.09 -5.70 -28.57
N ALA A 111 -6.36 -4.68 -27.76
CA ALA A 111 -7.67 -4.06 -27.64
C ALA A 111 -8.10 -3.38 -28.95
N ASP A 112 -7.19 -2.65 -29.61
CA ASP A 112 -7.43 -2.03 -30.91
C ASP A 112 -7.70 -3.09 -31.98
N ALA A 113 -6.92 -4.18 -32.00
CA ALA A 113 -7.10 -5.27 -32.94
C ALA A 113 -8.44 -6.00 -32.75
N ALA A 114 -8.83 -6.27 -31.50
CA ALA A 114 -10.13 -6.87 -31.17
C ALA A 114 -11.30 -5.96 -31.57
N ALA A 115 -11.19 -4.65 -31.31
CA ALA A 115 -12.20 -3.68 -31.72
C ALA A 115 -12.32 -3.58 -33.25
N ALA A 116 -11.19 -3.60 -33.97
CA ALA A 116 -11.17 -3.51 -35.43
C ALA A 116 -11.74 -4.76 -36.11
N SER A 117 -11.52 -5.95 -35.57
CA SER A 117 -12.03 -7.20 -36.14
C SER A 117 -13.44 -7.57 -35.68
N GLY A 118 -13.90 -6.99 -34.57
CA GLY A 118 -15.17 -7.36 -33.92
C GLY A 118 -15.10 -8.67 -33.13
N ALA A 119 -13.90 -9.24 -32.95
CA ALA A 119 -13.69 -10.43 -32.13
C ALA A 119 -14.05 -10.15 -30.66
N ARG A 120 -14.81 -11.04 -30.04
CA ARG A 120 -15.08 -10.98 -28.60
C ARG A 120 -13.95 -11.64 -27.83
N VAL A 121 -13.48 -10.98 -26.78
CA VAL A 121 -12.38 -11.48 -25.95
C VAL A 121 -12.83 -11.60 -24.50
N GLN A 122 -12.90 -12.83 -24.00
CA GLN A 122 -13.14 -13.18 -22.59
C GLN A 122 -11.82 -13.53 -21.92
N VAL A 123 -11.46 -12.83 -20.84
CA VAL A 123 -10.23 -13.08 -20.10
C VAL A 123 -10.49 -14.08 -18.96
N GLY A 124 -9.55 -15.01 -18.74
CA GLY A 124 -9.64 -16.16 -17.84
C GLY A 124 -9.62 -15.84 -16.33
N PHE A 125 -10.09 -14.68 -15.88
CA PHE A 125 -10.22 -14.37 -14.45
C PHE A 125 -11.45 -15.07 -13.83
N GLN A 126 -11.41 -16.40 -13.64
CA GLN A 126 -12.54 -17.23 -13.18
C GLN A 126 -13.29 -16.70 -11.95
N SER A 127 -12.60 -16.06 -11.02
CA SER A 127 -13.20 -15.44 -9.84
C SER A 127 -14.24 -14.37 -10.18
N LEU A 128 -14.15 -13.73 -11.36
CA LEU A 128 -15.13 -12.75 -11.86
C LEU A 128 -16.45 -13.40 -12.28
N GLY A 129 -16.50 -14.73 -12.38
CA GLY A 129 -17.73 -15.49 -12.55
C GLY A 129 -18.61 -15.55 -11.30
N SER A 130 -18.10 -15.14 -10.14
CA SER A 130 -18.79 -15.25 -8.86
C SER A 130 -20.02 -14.34 -8.76
N LEU A 131 -21.16 -14.90 -8.38
CA LEU A 131 -22.38 -14.14 -8.12
C LEU A 131 -22.31 -13.33 -6.81
N ALA A 132 -21.27 -13.51 -6.00
CA ALA A 132 -21.00 -12.69 -4.83
C ALA A 132 -20.60 -11.25 -5.21
N ILE A 133 -19.90 -11.05 -6.33
CA ILE A 133 -19.43 -9.73 -6.77
C ILE A 133 -20.62 -8.76 -6.98
N PRO A 134 -21.63 -9.07 -7.82
CA PRO A 134 -22.79 -8.19 -7.96
C PRO A 134 -23.58 -8.03 -6.65
N ALA A 135 -23.60 -9.03 -5.76
CA ALA A 135 -24.26 -8.92 -4.46
C ALA A 135 -23.56 -7.94 -3.51
N LEU A 136 -22.21 -7.93 -3.50
CA LEU A 136 -21.39 -6.97 -2.75
C LEU A 136 -21.55 -5.55 -3.30
N ILE A 137 -21.50 -5.39 -4.63
CA ILE A 137 -21.70 -4.08 -5.30
C ILE A 137 -23.09 -3.51 -5.00
N ALA A 138 -24.11 -4.37 -4.94
CA ALA A 138 -25.49 -3.98 -4.61
C ALA A 138 -25.73 -3.72 -3.11
N ASP A 139 -24.68 -3.74 -2.27
CA ASP A 139 -24.74 -3.57 -0.81
C ASP A 139 -25.74 -4.52 -0.11
N GLN A 140 -25.87 -5.77 -0.60
CA GLN A 140 -26.79 -6.75 0.01
C GLN A 140 -26.43 -7.08 1.47
N PHE A 141 -25.20 -6.76 1.88
CA PHE A 141 -24.65 -6.97 3.22
C PHE A 141 -24.74 -5.72 4.12
N GLY A 142 -25.26 -4.59 3.63
CA GLY A 142 -25.47 -3.40 4.44
C GLY A 142 -24.19 -2.69 4.89
N LEU A 143 -23.05 -2.97 4.24
CA LEU A 143 -21.73 -2.37 4.50
C LEU A 143 -21.74 -0.85 4.24
N GLY A 144 -22.66 -0.37 3.41
CA GLY A 144 -22.70 1.00 2.93
C GLY A 144 -21.62 1.29 1.89
N PRO A 145 -21.43 2.57 1.50
CA PRO A 145 -20.41 2.94 0.54
C PRO A 145 -19.04 2.35 0.89
N ILE A 146 -18.44 1.65 -0.08
CA ILE A 146 -17.12 1.03 0.04
C ILE A 146 -16.08 2.14 0.15
N GLN A 147 -15.17 2.03 1.12
CA GLN A 147 -14.09 2.98 1.38
C GLN A 147 -12.72 2.40 1.00
N ALA A 148 -12.51 1.11 1.26
CA ALA A 148 -11.27 0.41 0.95
C ALA A 148 -11.54 -1.07 0.67
N ILE A 149 -10.65 -1.68 -0.13
CA ILE A 149 -10.67 -3.11 -0.41
C ILE A 149 -9.26 -3.67 -0.22
N GLY A 150 -9.17 -4.74 0.55
CA GLY A 150 -7.96 -5.54 0.73
C GLY A 150 -8.05 -6.85 -0.04
N ALA A 151 -6.97 -7.33 -0.62
CA ALA A 151 -6.84 -8.70 -1.10
C ALA A 151 -5.74 -9.39 -0.29
N VAL A 152 -6.11 -10.46 0.41
CA VAL A 152 -5.21 -11.24 1.26
C VAL A 152 -5.00 -12.59 0.62
N GLY A 153 -3.73 -12.96 0.43
CA GLY A 153 -3.36 -14.29 -0.07
C GLY A 153 -2.21 -14.88 0.73
N LEU A 154 -2.46 -16.03 1.37
CA LEU A 154 -1.54 -16.73 2.27
C LEU A 154 -1.40 -18.18 1.79
N TRP A 155 -0.80 -18.37 0.62
CA TRP A 155 -0.60 -19.70 0.04
C TRP A 155 0.78 -20.26 0.38
N CYS A 156 0.95 -21.57 0.19
CA CYS A 156 2.23 -22.24 0.33
C CYS A 156 2.65 -22.87 -1.00
N ARG A 157 3.83 -22.55 -1.52
CA ARG A 157 4.40 -23.22 -2.70
C ARG A 157 5.81 -23.74 -2.41
N ASP A 158 6.04 -24.98 -2.80
CA ASP A 158 7.31 -25.68 -2.61
C ASP A 158 8.27 -25.47 -3.80
N LEU A 159 9.50 -25.98 -3.69
CA LEU A 159 10.49 -25.88 -4.77
C LEU A 159 10.08 -26.62 -6.06
N ALA A 160 9.19 -27.62 -5.97
CA ALA A 160 8.65 -28.29 -7.14
C ALA A 160 7.76 -27.34 -7.96
N TYR A 161 7.01 -26.44 -7.31
CA TYR A 161 6.25 -25.40 -8.00
C TYR A 161 7.16 -24.49 -8.84
N TRP A 162 8.30 -24.06 -8.30
CA TRP A 162 9.24 -23.18 -8.99
C TRP A 162 10.06 -23.87 -10.09
N SER A 163 10.09 -25.21 -10.11
CA SER A 163 10.77 -26.01 -11.14
C SER A 163 9.82 -26.67 -12.15
N ARG A 164 8.51 -26.37 -12.07
CA ARG A 164 7.46 -26.96 -12.92
C ARG A 164 7.64 -26.69 -14.42
N SER A 165 8.33 -25.61 -14.78
CA SER A 165 8.56 -25.19 -16.16
C SER A 165 9.79 -24.28 -16.25
N ARG A 166 10.31 -24.07 -17.47
CA ARG A 166 11.46 -23.17 -17.71
C ARG A 166 11.20 -21.69 -17.43
N TRP A 167 9.94 -21.30 -17.29
CA TRP A 167 9.52 -19.91 -17.09
C TRP A 167 9.08 -19.63 -15.66
N ALA A 168 8.93 -20.67 -14.83
CA ALA A 168 8.44 -20.54 -13.47
C ALA A 168 9.42 -19.72 -12.61
N GLY A 169 8.92 -18.70 -11.92
CA GLY A 169 9.71 -17.77 -11.11
C GLY A 169 10.68 -16.89 -11.90
N HIS A 170 10.60 -16.85 -13.23
CA HIS A 170 11.46 -16.00 -14.05
C HIS A 170 10.78 -14.68 -14.39
N ARG A 171 11.57 -13.59 -14.43
CA ARG A 171 11.14 -12.29 -14.95
C ARG A 171 11.34 -12.24 -16.46
N THR A 172 12.38 -12.91 -16.96
CA THR A 172 12.67 -13.00 -18.40
C THR A 172 13.01 -14.41 -18.84
N LEU A 173 12.63 -14.78 -20.06
CA LEU A 173 13.02 -16.04 -20.71
C LEU A 173 13.40 -15.75 -22.16
N ASP A 174 14.60 -16.14 -22.56
CA ASP A 174 15.13 -15.96 -23.93
C ASP A 174 15.00 -14.51 -24.46
N GLY A 175 15.10 -13.52 -23.56
CA GLY A 175 14.97 -12.09 -23.88
C GLY A 175 13.54 -11.53 -23.87
N PHE A 176 12.54 -12.35 -23.57
CA PHE A 176 11.13 -11.94 -23.47
C PHE A 176 10.67 -11.82 -22.01
N PRO A 177 9.86 -10.80 -21.66
CA PRO A 177 9.23 -10.70 -20.35
C PRO A 177 8.32 -11.90 -20.07
N VAL A 178 8.43 -12.48 -18.88
CA VAL A 178 7.54 -13.54 -18.37
C VAL A 178 6.79 -13.05 -17.15
N LEU A 179 7.49 -12.37 -16.24
CA LEU A 179 6.97 -11.80 -15.00
C LEU A 179 6.21 -12.83 -14.15
N ASP A 180 6.68 -14.08 -14.05
CA ASP A 180 6.03 -15.07 -13.19
C ASP A 180 6.36 -14.79 -11.72
N GLY A 181 5.31 -14.56 -10.94
CA GLY A 181 5.39 -14.25 -9.53
C GLY A 181 4.01 -14.27 -8.88
N VAL A 182 3.96 -14.08 -7.57
CA VAL A 182 2.75 -14.24 -6.76
C VAL A 182 1.60 -13.36 -7.26
N VAL A 183 1.91 -12.13 -7.69
CA VAL A 183 0.93 -11.17 -8.23
C VAL A 183 0.41 -11.57 -9.60
N ALA A 184 1.31 -12.00 -10.50
CA ALA A 184 1.00 -12.22 -11.90
C ALA A 184 0.26 -13.53 -12.16
N ASN A 185 0.48 -14.53 -11.30
CA ASN A 185 0.02 -15.89 -11.58
C ASN A 185 -0.85 -16.48 -10.46
N PRO A 186 -0.33 -17.12 -9.39
CA PRO A 186 -1.15 -17.91 -8.47
C PRO A 186 -2.25 -17.08 -7.80
N LEU A 187 -1.94 -15.87 -7.33
CA LEU A 187 -2.89 -15.02 -6.61
C LEU A 187 -3.40 -13.82 -7.45
N ALA A 188 -3.22 -13.86 -8.78
CA ALA A 188 -3.73 -12.83 -9.70
C ALA A 188 -5.24 -12.58 -9.56
N HIS A 189 -6.00 -13.63 -9.27
CA HIS A 189 -7.45 -13.51 -9.04
C HIS A 189 -7.79 -12.63 -7.85
N ALA A 190 -6.96 -12.57 -6.80
CA ALA A 190 -7.24 -11.74 -5.63
C ALA A 190 -7.31 -10.25 -6.01
N THR A 191 -6.29 -9.75 -6.72
CA THR A 191 -6.25 -8.37 -7.20
C THR A 191 -7.34 -8.07 -8.24
N ALA A 192 -7.56 -8.98 -9.21
CA ALA A 192 -8.62 -8.79 -10.21
C ALA A 192 -10.02 -8.74 -9.59
N THR A 193 -10.29 -9.59 -8.59
CA THR A 193 -11.56 -9.61 -7.87
C THR A 193 -11.75 -8.34 -7.03
N ALA A 194 -10.69 -7.88 -6.35
CA ALA A 194 -10.74 -6.63 -5.60
C ALA A 194 -11.06 -5.43 -6.50
N LEU A 195 -10.46 -5.36 -7.69
CA LEU A 195 -10.75 -4.32 -8.69
C LEU A 195 -12.19 -4.38 -9.23
N ALA A 196 -12.72 -5.59 -9.45
CA ALA A 196 -14.10 -5.78 -9.88
C ALA A 196 -15.11 -5.33 -8.81
N VAL A 197 -14.87 -5.66 -7.53
CA VAL A 197 -15.72 -5.18 -6.42
C VAL A 197 -15.59 -3.66 -6.24
N ALA A 198 -14.39 -3.09 -6.45
CA ALA A 198 -14.18 -1.63 -6.49
C ALA A 198 -14.82 -0.96 -7.71
N GLN A 199 -15.33 -1.73 -8.68
CA GLN A 199 -15.84 -1.26 -9.96
C GLN A 199 -14.84 -0.33 -10.66
N SER A 200 -13.56 -0.74 -10.67
CA SER A 200 -12.41 0.01 -11.18
C SER A 200 -11.50 -0.93 -11.99
N THR A 201 -11.99 -1.33 -13.16
CA THR A 201 -11.48 -2.46 -13.97
C THR A 201 -10.80 -2.02 -15.26
N SER A 202 -11.11 -0.82 -15.76
CA SER A 202 -10.43 -0.20 -16.90
C SER A 202 -9.06 0.37 -16.51
N ALA A 203 -8.13 0.46 -17.46
CA ALA A 203 -6.85 1.15 -17.26
C ALA A 203 -7.02 2.61 -16.82
N SER A 204 -8.09 3.28 -17.28
CA SER A 204 -8.41 4.67 -16.91
C SER A 204 -8.90 4.84 -15.47
N ASP A 205 -9.32 3.75 -14.83
CA ASP A 205 -9.86 3.80 -13.47
C ASP A 205 -8.74 3.85 -12.42
N VAL A 206 -7.49 3.62 -12.82
CA VAL A 206 -6.32 3.54 -11.91
C VAL A 206 -5.45 4.79 -12.03
N ASN A 207 -5.41 5.58 -10.96
CA ASN A 207 -4.60 6.80 -10.89
C ASN A 207 -3.12 6.48 -10.66
N GLN A 208 -2.83 5.58 -9.72
CA GLN A 208 -1.48 5.21 -9.32
C GLN A 208 -1.45 3.74 -8.89
N VAL A 209 -0.35 3.07 -9.21
CA VAL A 209 0.02 1.74 -8.71
C VAL A 209 1.37 1.84 -8.01
N THR A 210 1.47 1.27 -6.83
CA THR A 210 2.73 1.05 -6.11
C THR A 210 2.92 -0.45 -5.96
N ALA A 211 4.09 -0.95 -6.38
CA ALA A 211 4.49 -2.33 -6.19
C ALA A 211 5.65 -2.39 -5.20
N ASP A 212 5.59 -3.35 -4.28
CA ASP A 212 6.61 -3.60 -3.27
C ASP A 212 6.83 -5.10 -3.19
N LEU A 213 7.89 -5.56 -3.85
CA LEU A 213 8.07 -6.94 -4.28
C LEU A 213 9.24 -7.61 -3.56
N TYR A 214 9.05 -8.85 -3.14
CA TYR A 214 10.04 -9.63 -2.40
C TYR A 214 10.10 -11.08 -2.86
N ARG A 215 11.25 -11.70 -2.59
CA ARG A 215 11.49 -13.11 -2.85
C ARG A 215 12.26 -13.78 -1.72
N ALA A 216 11.69 -14.84 -1.16
CA ALA A 216 12.39 -15.75 -0.24
C ALA A 216 13.01 -16.93 -0.99
N ASN A 217 12.40 -17.35 -2.10
CA ASN A 217 12.91 -18.41 -2.98
C ASN A 217 14.00 -17.87 -3.91
N ALA A 218 14.87 -18.78 -4.38
CA ALA A 218 15.93 -18.48 -5.34
C ALA A 218 15.37 -18.36 -6.78
N ILE A 219 14.45 -17.41 -6.96
CA ILE A 219 13.79 -17.07 -8.22
C ILE A 219 14.16 -15.63 -8.64
N GLU A 220 13.80 -15.23 -9.85
CA GLU A 220 13.93 -13.83 -10.32
C GLU A 220 12.68 -13.02 -9.98
N GLY A 221 11.49 -13.64 -10.09
CA GLY A 221 10.20 -13.02 -9.79
C GLY A 221 9.94 -12.87 -8.29
N ASP A 222 8.71 -12.49 -7.96
CA ASP A 222 8.22 -12.31 -6.61
C ASP A 222 7.48 -13.56 -6.07
N ASP A 223 7.66 -13.84 -4.78
CA ASP A 223 6.84 -14.82 -4.05
C ASP A 223 6.07 -14.21 -2.88
N THR A 224 6.38 -12.96 -2.51
CA THR A 224 5.77 -12.21 -1.41
C THR A 224 5.71 -10.75 -1.81
N SER A 225 4.54 -10.11 -1.84
CA SER A 225 4.39 -8.77 -2.42
C SER A 225 3.19 -8.00 -1.89
N VAL A 226 3.31 -6.67 -1.91
CA VAL A 226 2.17 -5.74 -1.80
C VAL A 226 2.00 -4.97 -3.11
N ILE A 227 0.77 -4.94 -3.62
CA ILE A 227 0.34 -4.01 -4.66
C ILE A 227 -0.68 -3.07 -4.04
N ARG A 228 -0.43 -1.76 -4.10
CA ARG A 228 -1.39 -0.74 -3.67
C ARG A 228 -1.82 0.13 -4.85
N LEU A 229 -3.12 0.27 -5.02
CA LEU A 229 -3.74 1.05 -6.08
C LEU A 229 -4.60 2.17 -5.48
N SER A 230 -4.56 3.34 -6.14
CA SER A 230 -5.58 4.37 -5.99
C SER A 230 -6.45 4.44 -7.24
N THR A 231 -7.76 4.47 -7.04
CA THR A 231 -8.73 4.47 -8.14
C THR A 231 -9.32 5.87 -8.36
N GLY A 232 -9.81 6.14 -9.57
CA GLY A 232 -10.57 7.35 -9.91
C GLY A 232 -11.83 7.53 -9.07
N ARG A 233 -12.33 6.45 -8.47
CA ARG A 233 -13.51 6.44 -7.58
C ARG A 233 -13.17 6.74 -6.12
N GLY A 234 -11.90 6.96 -5.80
CA GLY A 234 -11.43 7.24 -4.44
C GLY A 234 -11.40 6.01 -3.52
N ILE A 235 -11.61 4.80 -4.05
CA ILE A 235 -11.45 3.54 -3.32
C ILE A 235 -9.98 3.12 -3.43
N ARG A 236 -9.33 2.84 -2.30
CA ARG A 236 -8.00 2.22 -2.30
C ARG A 236 -8.11 0.70 -2.34
N VAL A 237 -7.26 0.08 -3.14
CA VAL A 237 -7.13 -1.37 -3.25
C VAL A 237 -5.72 -1.76 -2.82
N THR A 238 -5.60 -2.64 -1.84
CA THR A 238 -4.31 -3.15 -1.36
C THR A 238 -4.30 -4.67 -1.43
N SER A 239 -3.48 -5.25 -2.29
CA SER A 239 -3.26 -6.70 -2.38
C SER A 239 -1.97 -7.06 -1.67
N ALA A 240 -2.03 -7.77 -0.55
CA ALA A 240 -0.86 -8.32 0.13
C ALA A 240 -0.89 -9.85 0.00
N LEU A 241 0.12 -10.39 -0.65
CA LEU A 241 0.11 -11.75 -1.19
C LEU A 241 1.43 -12.45 -0.86
N THR A 242 1.38 -13.72 -0.47
CA THR A 242 2.58 -14.55 -0.29
C THR A 242 2.33 -16.01 -0.68
N LEU A 243 3.40 -16.67 -1.13
CA LEU A 243 3.51 -18.12 -1.35
C LEU A 243 4.39 -18.81 -0.29
N CYS A 244 4.84 -18.03 0.70
CA CYS A 244 5.78 -18.42 1.75
C CYS A 244 5.11 -18.38 3.13
N ALA A 245 3.78 -18.58 3.18
CA ALA A 245 3.03 -18.60 4.43
C ALA A 245 3.43 -19.79 5.31
N GLU A 246 3.24 -19.63 6.62
CA GLU A 246 3.45 -20.71 7.59
C GLU A 246 2.45 -21.85 7.37
N GLN A 247 1.20 -21.51 7.08
CA GLN A 247 0.10 -22.41 6.75
C GLN A 247 -0.66 -21.88 5.53
N GLU A 248 -1.19 -22.79 4.71
CA GLU A 248 -2.03 -22.41 3.58
C GLU A 248 -3.41 -22.02 4.09
N GLU A 249 -3.89 -20.83 3.71
CA GLU A 249 -5.21 -20.32 4.05
C GLU A 249 -5.97 -19.92 2.78
N ASP A 250 -7.31 -20.01 2.85
CA ASP A 250 -8.17 -19.57 1.75
C ASP A 250 -8.01 -18.07 1.52
N PRO A 251 -7.68 -17.64 0.30
CA PRO A 251 -7.47 -16.25 0.00
C PRO A 251 -8.82 -15.53 -0.06
N TYR A 252 -8.84 -14.27 0.36
CA TYR A 252 -10.07 -13.49 0.44
C TYR A 252 -9.87 -12.03 0.05
N VAL A 253 -10.94 -11.42 -0.40
CA VAL A 253 -11.06 -9.97 -0.58
C VAL A 253 -11.78 -9.41 0.66
N LEU A 254 -11.14 -8.50 1.39
CA LEU A 254 -11.73 -7.76 2.50
C LEU A 254 -12.38 -6.47 1.98
N ILE A 255 -13.69 -6.34 2.11
CA ILE A 255 -14.45 -5.15 1.73
C ILE A 255 -14.73 -4.33 2.99
N ARG A 256 -14.29 -3.08 3.04
CA ARG A 256 -14.59 -2.14 4.14
C ARG A 256 -15.52 -1.04 3.64
N GLY A 257 -16.74 -1.02 4.17
CA GLY A 257 -17.72 0.03 3.93
C GLY A 257 -17.95 0.90 5.17
N THR A 258 -18.63 2.03 4.99
CA THR A 258 -18.91 3.00 6.07
C THR A 258 -19.66 2.46 7.29
N ARG A 259 -20.32 1.31 7.19
CA ARG A 259 -21.16 0.71 8.25
C ARG A 259 -20.72 -0.70 8.65
N GLY A 260 -19.71 -1.28 7.98
CA GLY A 260 -19.29 -2.65 8.27
C GLY A 260 -18.29 -3.18 7.26
N SER A 261 -17.90 -4.43 7.44
CA SER A 261 -16.96 -5.13 6.56
C SER A 261 -17.43 -6.54 6.22
N ALA A 262 -16.94 -7.05 5.08
CA ALA A 262 -17.13 -8.44 4.68
C ALA A 262 -15.82 -9.04 4.17
N ARG A 263 -15.59 -10.33 4.43
CA ARG A 263 -14.57 -11.13 3.74
C ARG A 263 -15.23 -11.92 2.63
N PHE A 264 -14.72 -11.81 1.42
CA PHE A 264 -15.16 -12.57 0.27
C PHE A 264 -14.09 -13.59 -0.12
N PHE A 265 -14.30 -14.85 0.25
CA PHE A 265 -13.47 -15.99 -0.12
C PHE A 265 -13.79 -16.37 -1.57
N TYR A 266 -13.11 -15.73 -2.51
CA TYR A 266 -13.42 -15.79 -3.94
C TYR A 266 -13.10 -17.15 -4.58
N THR A 267 -12.37 -18.04 -3.90
CA THR A 267 -12.15 -19.43 -4.34
C THR A 267 -13.34 -20.32 -4.01
N GLU A 268 -14.06 -20.02 -2.94
CA GLU A 268 -15.23 -20.77 -2.46
C GLU A 268 -16.57 -20.13 -2.82
N ASP A 269 -16.57 -18.91 -3.39
CA ASP A 269 -17.78 -18.11 -3.62
C ASP A 269 -18.54 -17.78 -2.33
N VAL A 270 -17.83 -17.59 -1.21
CA VAL A 270 -18.43 -17.33 0.10
C VAL A 270 -18.16 -15.90 0.57
N VAL A 271 -19.22 -15.20 0.99
CA VAL A 271 -19.11 -13.91 1.69
C VAL A 271 -19.45 -14.08 3.17
N GLU A 272 -18.54 -13.64 4.03
CA GLU A 272 -18.64 -13.68 5.47
C GLU A 272 -18.63 -12.26 6.06
N THR A 273 -19.54 -12.03 7.00
CA THR A 273 -19.65 -10.81 7.82
C THR A 273 -19.73 -11.25 9.28
N GLU A 274 -19.74 -10.32 10.24
CA GLU A 274 -19.88 -10.65 11.66
C GLU A 274 -21.15 -11.50 11.96
N ASP A 275 -22.25 -11.21 11.26
CA ASP A 275 -23.55 -11.82 11.56
C ASP A 275 -23.90 -13.03 10.68
N ARG A 276 -23.25 -13.20 9.52
CA ARG A 276 -23.65 -14.21 8.54
C ARG A 276 -22.56 -14.60 7.55
N ARG A 277 -22.65 -15.85 7.08
CA ARG A 277 -21.87 -16.47 6.00
C ARG A 277 -22.81 -16.93 4.90
N VAL A 278 -22.58 -16.52 3.66
CA VAL A 278 -23.46 -16.78 2.51
C VAL A 278 -22.63 -17.33 1.35
N GLU A 279 -23.02 -18.49 0.84
CA GLU A 279 -22.43 -19.13 -0.35
C GLU A 279 -23.18 -18.69 -1.61
N PHE A 280 -22.43 -18.44 -2.67
CA PHE A 280 -22.93 -18.00 -3.98
C PHE A 280 -22.57 -19.02 -5.06
N GLY A 281 -23.30 -19.00 -6.17
CA GLY A 281 -22.92 -19.73 -7.37
C GLY A 281 -21.86 -18.98 -8.19
N ARG A 282 -21.28 -19.69 -9.16
CA ARG A 282 -20.34 -19.15 -10.15
C ARG A 282 -20.79 -19.51 -11.55
N ILE A 283 -20.65 -18.54 -12.46
CA ILE A 283 -20.80 -18.76 -13.90
C ILE A 283 -19.43 -19.11 -14.49
N ASP A 284 -19.35 -20.23 -15.21
CA ASP A 284 -18.16 -20.63 -15.96
C ASP A 284 -17.91 -19.64 -17.12
N LEU A 285 -16.68 -19.14 -17.24
CA LEU A 285 -16.37 -18.08 -18.21
C LEU A 285 -16.37 -18.56 -19.65
N VAL A 286 -16.14 -19.86 -19.92
CA VAL A 286 -16.30 -20.43 -21.26
C VAL A 286 -17.79 -20.50 -21.60
N GLU A 287 -18.64 -20.94 -20.67
CA GLU A 287 -20.09 -20.91 -20.85
C GLU A 287 -20.61 -19.48 -21.07
N ASN A 288 -20.11 -18.50 -20.31
CA ASN A 288 -20.48 -17.10 -20.49
C ASN A 288 -20.07 -16.55 -21.87
N LEU A 289 -18.89 -16.93 -22.38
CA LEU A 289 -18.49 -16.58 -23.74
C LEU A 289 -19.42 -17.19 -24.80
N LEU A 290 -19.80 -18.46 -24.62
CA LEU A 290 -20.76 -19.12 -25.51
C LEU A 290 -22.15 -18.46 -25.43
N ASP A 291 -22.63 -18.13 -24.24
CA ASP A 291 -23.90 -17.42 -24.04
C ASP A 291 -23.87 -16.01 -24.66
N HIS A 292 -22.73 -15.32 -24.58
CA HIS A 292 -22.54 -14.04 -25.25
C HIS A 292 -22.66 -14.18 -26.77
N ARG A 293 -22.07 -15.22 -27.35
CA ARG A 293 -22.16 -15.51 -28.79
C ARG A 293 -23.58 -15.85 -29.22
N ASP A 294 -24.25 -16.70 -28.44
CA ASP A 294 -25.57 -17.23 -28.77
C ASP A 294 -26.68 -16.19 -28.55
N HIS A 295 -26.54 -15.35 -27.52
CA HIS A 295 -27.64 -14.55 -26.97
C HIS A 295 -27.28 -13.09 -26.66
N GLY A 296 -26.01 -12.70 -26.76
CA GLY A 296 -25.56 -11.34 -26.44
C GLY A 296 -25.49 -11.05 -24.93
N THR A 297 -25.51 -12.08 -24.08
CA THR A 297 -25.27 -11.95 -22.63
C THR A 297 -23.95 -11.19 -22.39
N PRO A 298 -23.88 -10.15 -21.53
CA PRO A 298 -22.63 -9.45 -21.27
C PRO A 298 -21.51 -10.40 -20.81
N LEU A 299 -20.30 -10.19 -21.33
CA LEU A 299 -19.12 -10.90 -20.86
C LEU A 299 -18.80 -10.47 -19.42
N LEU A 300 -18.37 -11.42 -18.60
CA LEU A 300 -18.05 -11.17 -17.19
C LEU A 300 -16.62 -10.65 -16.99
N ALA A 301 -15.73 -10.88 -17.96
CA ALA A 301 -14.36 -10.35 -17.96
C ALA A 301 -13.94 -9.98 -19.39
N PRO A 302 -14.60 -9.01 -20.03
CA PRO A 302 -14.22 -8.57 -21.35
C PRO A 302 -12.84 -7.90 -21.32
N LEU A 303 -12.05 -8.03 -22.38
CA LEU A 303 -10.68 -7.50 -22.45
C LEU A 303 -10.55 -6.04 -21.96
N HIS A 304 -11.43 -5.14 -22.41
CA HIS A 304 -11.36 -3.72 -22.05
C HIS A 304 -11.54 -3.45 -20.54
N GLU A 305 -12.19 -4.36 -19.80
CA GLU A 305 -12.37 -4.32 -18.34
C GLU A 305 -11.25 -5.05 -17.58
N THR A 306 -10.09 -5.27 -18.21
CA THR A 306 -8.92 -5.86 -17.53
C THR A 306 -7.71 -4.93 -17.51
N GLY A 307 -7.85 -3.72 -18.06
CA GLY A 307 -6.76 -2.76 -18.15
C GLY A 307 -6.21 -2.31 -16.80
N ALA A 308 -7.04 -2.28 -15.74
CA ALA A 308 -6.58 -1.98 -14.39
C ALA A 308 -5.58 -3.03 -13.86
N PHE A 309 -5.82 -4.32 -14.16
CA PHE A 309 -4.88 -5.38 -13.81
C PHE A 309 -3.61 -5.30 -14.67
N VAL A 310 -3.71 -4.93 -15.94
CA VAL A 310 -2.50 -4.73 -16.78
C VAL A 310 -1.62 -3.59 -16.24
N ARG A 311 -2.22 -2.54 -15.68
CA ARG A 311 -1.47 -1.48 -14.97
C ARG A 311 -0.70 -2.01 -13.75
N VAL A 312 -1.21 -3.06 -13.11
CA VAL A 312 -0.46 -3.79 -12.06
C VAL A 312 0.74 -4.52 -12.67
N MET A 313 0.58 -5.14 -13.83
CA MET A 313 1.68 -5.83 -14.53
C MET A 313 2.80 -4.87 -14.93
N ASP A 314 2.48 -3.65 -15.39
CA ASP A 314 3.49 -2.63 -15.65
C ASP A 314 4.30 -2.31 -14.38
N ALA A 315 3.62 -2.09 -13.24
CA ALA A 315 4.30 -1.81 -11.97
C ALA A 315 5.16 -2.99 -11.48
N VAL A 316 4.73 -4.23 -11.72
CA VAL A 316 5.51 -5.44 -11.43
C VAL A 316 6.73 -5.55 -12.35
N ALA A 317 6.61 -5.16 -13.62
CA ALA A 317 7.73 -5.12 -14.55
C ALA A 317 8.77 -4.09 -14.12
N ASP A 318 8.33 -2.89 -13.72
CA ASP A 318 9.19 -1.75 -13.37
C ASP A 318 9.83 -1.87 -11.97
N THR A 319 9.38 -2.81 -11.14
CA THR A 319 9.87 -3.02 -9.78
C THR A 319 10.69 -4.31 -9.70
N GLU A 320 11.92 -4.22 -9.19
CA GLU A 320 12.78 -5.39 -8.99
C GLU A 320 12.51 -6.04 -7.62
N PRO A 321 12.22 -7.35 -7.55
CA PRO A 321 11.98 -8.02 -6.27
C PRO A 321 13.21 -8.07 -5.37
N VAL A 322 13.04 -7.64 -4.11
CA VAL A 322 14.09 -7.63 -3.10
C VAL A 322 14.22 -8.99 -2.45
N ALA A 323 15.45 -9.51 -2.39
CA ALA A 323 15.71 -10.79 -1.72
C ALA A 323 15.58 -10.64 -0.20
N ILE A 324 14.75 -11.49 0.40
CA ILE A 324 14.57 -11.55 1.86
C ILE A 324 15.80 -12.22 2.48
N GLY A 325 16.40 -11.56 3.47
CA GLY A 325 17.58 -12.07 4.16
C GLY A 325 17.30 -13.41 4.85
N ALA A 326 18.26 -14.35 4.78
CA ALA A 326 18.12 -15.70 5.34
C ALA A 326 17.80 -15.76 6.84
N ALA A 327 18.04 -14.68 7.60
CA ALA A 327 17.66 -14.58 9.01
C ALA A 327 16.13 -14.53 9.23
N HIS A 328 15.36 -14.20 8.19
CA HIS A 328 13.90 -14.08 8.23
C HIS A 328 13.18 -15.20 7.46
N VAL A 329 13.93 -16.15 6.91
CA VAL A 329 13.41 -17.28 6.14
C VAL A 329 13.80 -18.58 6.83
N THR A 330 12.80 -19.39 7.15
CA THR A 330 12.99 -20.79 7.55
C THR A 330 12.54 -21.72 6.43
N TRP A 331 12.97 -22.98 6.48
CA TRP A 331 12.60 -23.99 5.50
C TRP A 331 11.76 -25.06 6.19
N ASN A 332 10.56 -25.29 5.66
CA ASN A 332 9.75 -26.43 6.03
C ASN A 332 10.07 -27.60 5.09
N GLU A 333 10.63 -28.66 5.66
CA GLU A 333 11.04 -29.90 4.98
C GLU A 333 9.92 -30.97 4.94
N GLU A 334 8.79 -30.72 5.60
CA GLU A 334 7.63 -31.61 5.59
C GLU A 334 6.91 -31.55 4.24
N GLY A 335 6.71 -32.70 3.61
CA GLY A 335 6.01 -32.82 2.33
C GLY A 335 6.84 -33.49 1.25
N ARG A 336 6.49 -33.25 -0.02
CA ARG A 336 7.18 -33.84 -1.19
C ARG A 336 8.40 -33.04 -1.64
N SER A 337 8.44 -31.76 -1.33
CA SER A 337 9.51 -30.84 -1.68
C SER A 337 9.60 -29.75 -0.60
N PRO A 338 10.81 -29.25 -0.27
CA PRO A 338 10.96 -28.20 0.73
C PRO A 338 10.27 -26.91 0.30
N ARG A 339 9.83 -26.09 1.26
CA ARG A 339 9.26 -24.76 1.01
C ARG A 339 9.86 -23.71 1.94
N ALA A 340 10.05 -22.50 1.41
CA ALA A 340 10.43 -21.34 2.20
C ALA A 340 9.24 -20.85 3.06
N VAL A 341 9.54 -20.38 4.25
CA VAL A 341 8.58 -19.81 5.21
C VAL A 341 9.15 -18.49 5.73
N ILE A 342 8.41 -17.41 5.57
CA ILE A 342 8.78 -16.11 6.13
C ILE A 342 8.14 -15.99 7.51
N THR A 343 8.96 -15.74 8.53
CA THR A 343 8.47 -15.60 9.92
C THR A 343 7.48 -14.45 10.05
N ASP A 344 6.34 -14.69 10.70
CA ASP A 344 5.29 -13.70 10.98
C ASP A 344 4.68 -13.06 9.71
N VAL A 345 4.81 -13.73 8.55
CA VAL A 345 4.34 -13.17 7.26
C VAL A 345 2.83 -12.98 7.21
N LYS A 346 2.06 -13.76 7.97
CA LYS A 346 0.61 -13.57 8.11
C LYS A 346 0.29 -12.20 8.71
N ASP A 347 0.91 -11.87 9.84
CA ASP A 347 0.74 -10.56 10.50
C ASP A 347 1.14 -9.43 9.55
N ALA A 348 2.27 -9.58 8.85
CA ALA A 348 2.72 -8.62 7.85
C ALA A 348 1.68 -8.38 6.73
N VAL A 349 1.13 -9.44 6.15
CA VAL A 349 0.13 -9.40 5.07
C VAL A 349 -1.17 -8.74 5.55
N GLU A 350 -1.67 -9.14 6.71
CA GLU A 350 -2.92 -8.60 7.28
C GLU A 350 -2.76 -7.12 7.65
N ARG A 351 -1.62 -6.74 8.27
CA ARG A 351 -1.29 -5.34 8.59
C ARG A 351 -1.14 -4.48 7.34
N ALA A 352 -0.54 -5.00 6.27
CA ALA A 352 -0.38 -4.26 5.02
C ALA A 352 -1.75 -3.88 4.44
N VAL A 353 -2.69 -4.82 4.45
CA VAL A 353 -4.08 -4.58 4.03
C VAL A 353 -4.79 -3.60 4.96
N ASP A 354 -4.69 -3.79 6.28
CA ASP A 354 -5.40 -2.98 7.26
C ASP A 354 -4.89 -1.53 7.35
N ALA A 355 -3.59 -1.33 7.23
CA ALA A 355 -2.94 -0.03 7.18
C ALA A 355 -2.99 0.60 5.78
N GLU A 356 -3.35 -0.18 4.75
CA GLU A 356 -3.24 0.20 3.34
C GLU A 356 -1.82 0.68 2.98
N ALA A 357 -0.82 -0.07 3.46
CA ALA A 357 0.61 0.21 3.38
C ALA A 357 1.37 -0.93 2.69
N THR A 358 2.52 -0.63 2.11
CA THR A 358 3.44 -1.67 1.61
C THR A 358 4.28 -2.28 2.75
N PHE A 359 5.04 -3.36 2.47
CA PHE A 359 5.91 -3.96 3.48
C PHE A 359 7.09 -3.05 3.88
N ALA A 360 7.68 -2.34 2.91
CA ALA A 360 8.68 -1.31 3.16
C ALA A 360 8.13 -0.20 4.07
N GLU A 361 6.90 0.23 3.79
CA GLU A 361 6.20 1.25 4.57
C GLU A 361 5.77 0.79 5.96
N LEU A 362 5.63 -0.52 6.17
CA LEU A 362 5.45 -1.11 7.50
C LEU A 362 6.78 -1.31 8.25
N HIS A 363 7.91 -0.93 7.64
CA HIS A 363 9.26 -1.05 8.19
C HIS A 363 9.57 -2.47 8.67
N LEU A 364 9.09 -3.47 7.93
CA LEU A 364 9.36 -4.85 8.28
C LEU A 364 10.87 -5.10 8.22
N PRO A 365 11.42 -5.93 9.13
CA PRO A 365 12.88 -6.06 9.29
C PRO A 365 13.58 -6.61 8.04
N TRP A 366 12.85 -7.32 7.18
CA TRP A 366 13.32 -7.85 5.90
C TRP A 366 12.90 -7.01 4.69
N ALA A 367 12.07 -5.99 4.87
CA ALA A 367 11.61 -5.16 3.78
C ALA A 367 12.70 -4.19 3.28
N ALA A 368 12.52 -3.69 2.07
CA ALA A 368 13.44 -2.74 1.47
C ALA A 368 13.42 -1.44 2.30
N LYS A 369 14.53 -1.12 2.95
CA LYS A 369 14.67 0.18 3.60
C LYS A 369 14.88 1.23 2.51
N THR A 370 13.96 2.17 2.41
CA THR A 370 14.31 3.48 1.89
C THR A 370 14.89 4.24 3.09
N GLU A 371 16.17 4.56 3.06
CA GLU A 371 16.77 5.37 4.12
C GLU A 371 16.53 6.84 3.80
N ALA A 372 15.94 7.59 4.73
CA ALA A 372 15.91 9.05 4.66
C ALA A 372 17.32 9.61 4.48
N ALA A 373 17.47 10.64 3.65
CA ALA A 373 18.75 11.33 3.54
C ALA A 373 18.99 12.18 4.80
N VAL A 374 20.16 12.02 5.42
CA VAL A 374 20.60 12.89 6.52
C VAL A 374 20.89 14.29 5.95
N LEU A 375 20.16 15.29 6.45
CA LEU A 375 20.34 16.68 6.09
C LEU A 375 21.34 17.40 7.00
N ALA A 376 21.33 17.11 8.31
CA ALA A 376 22.26 17.67 9.27
C ALA A 376 22.28 16.90 10.61
N ASP A 377 23.43 16.89 11.28
CA ASP A 377 23.54 16.49 12.69
C ASP A 377 23.44 17.72 13.60
N LEU A 378 22.69 17.61 14.70
CA LEU A 378 22.59 18.61 15.75
C LEU A 378 23.38 18.13 16.98
N ALA A 379 24.31 18.95 17.47
CA ALA A 379 25.16 18.63 18.61
C ALA A 379 25.54 19.90 19.39
N ALA A 380 25.69 19.77 20.71
CA ALA A 380 26.17 20.86 21.55
C ALA A 380 27.62 21.26 21.17
N PRO A 381 28.03 22.53 21.43
CA PRO A 381 29.41 22.96 21.19
C PRO A 381 30.39 22.25 22.12
N GLY A 382 31.46 21.65 21.59
CA GLY A 382 32.49 20.96 22.37
C GLY A 382 33.11 19.80 21.58
N GLU A 383 34.11 19.09 22.12
CA GLU A 383 34.60 17.80 21.58
C GLU A 383 34.72 16.77 22.71
N PRO A 384 34.34 15.50 22.49
CA PRO A 384 33.75 14.94 21.27
C PRO A 384 32.27 15.32 21.10
N ARG A 385 31.83 15.52 19.85
CA ARG A 385 30.43 15.82 19.51
C ARG A 385 29.66 14.53 19.25
N HIS A 386 28.81 14.13 20.18
CA HIS A 386 27.77 13.15 19.88
C HIS A 386 26.51 13.92 19.45
N PRO A 387 25.91 13.59 18.28
CA PRO A 387 24.66 14.21 17.88
C PRO A 387 23.57 13.95 18.92
N VAL A 388 22.93 15.01 19.41
CA VAL A 388 21.73 14.94 20.25
C VAL A 388 20.49 14.70 19.38
N ALA A 389 20.53 15.11 18.12
CA ALA A 389 19.47 14.89 17.15
C ALA A 389 20.01 14.83 15.72
N VAL A 390 19.36 14.09 14.84
CA VAL A 390 19.67 14.04 13.40
C VAL A 390 18.48 14.55 12.62
N LEU A 391 18.67 15.56 11.77
CA LEU A 391 17.66 16.05 10.83
C LEU A 391 17.74 15.22 9.55
N VAL A 392 16.64 14.56 9.20
CA VAL A 392 16.49 13.80 7.95
C VAL A 392 15.45 14.43 7.04
N ASP A 393 15.49 14.12 5.75
CA ASP A 393 14.58 14.70 4.74
C ASP A 393 13.18 14.09 4.73
N GLY A 394 13.05 12.85 5.22
CA GLY A 394 11.80 12.09 5.21
C GLY A 394 11.30 11.74 3.82
N ALA A 395 12.18 11.64 2.82
CA ALA A 395 11.81 11.27 1.44
C ALA A 395 11.44 9.79 1.28
N ASP A 396 11.84 8.97 2.24
CA ASP A 396 11.49 7.56 2.45
C ASP A 396 10.07 7.36 3.00
N VAL A 397 9.49 8.40 3.59
CA VAL A 397 8.13 8.36 4.13
C VAL A 397 7.13 8.23 2.99
N THR A 398 6.10 7.42 3.23
CA THR A 398 5.01 7.19 2.29
C THR A 398 4.22 8.46 2.01
N ARG A 399 3.63 8.57 0.82
CA ARG A 399 2.73 9.69 0.50
C ARG A 399 1.56 9.78 1.48
N SER A 400 0.95 8.65 1.86
CA SER A 400 -0.14 8.59 2.83
C SER A 400 0.28 8.99 4.25
N SER A 401 1.58 8.99 4.54
CA SER A 401 2.15 9.41 5.82
C SER A 401 2.69 10.84 5.77
N SER A 402 2.44 11.56 4.67
CA SER A 402 2.86 12.94 4.38
C SER A 402 4.38 13.13 4.56
N PRO A 403 5.19 12.85 3.52
CA PRO A 403 6.64 12.93 3.58
C PRO A 403 7.10 14.31 4.04
N ARG A 404 8.03 14.37 5.00
CA ARG A 404 8.48 15.64 5.59
C ARG A 404 9.78 15.51 6.36
N PRO A 405 10.58 16.59 6.50
CA PRO A 405 11.75 16.57 7.37
C PRO A 405 11.41 16.52 8.86
N TYR A 406 12.11 15.66 9.61
CA TYR A 406 11.94 15.45 11.04
C TYR A 406 13.28 15.18 11.75
N LEU A 407 13.31 15.32 13.07
CA LEU A 407 14.46 14.94 13.89
C LEU A 407 14.32 13.51 14.41
N HIS A 408 15.21 12.61 13.99
CA HIS A 408 15.35 11.26 14.52
C HIS A 408 16.68 10.61 14.06
N PRO A 409 17.39 9.85 14.94
CA PRO A 409 17.11 9.71 16.37
C PRO A 409 17.35 11.03 17.12
N VAL A 410 16.62 11.19 18.23
CA VAL A 410 16.90 12.21 19.26
C VAL A 410 17.29 11.48 20.52
N SER A 411 18.47 11.76 21.07
CA SER A 411 19.05 11.00 22.16
C SER A 411 19.56 11.90 23.27
N THR A 412 19.44 11.46 24.51
CA THR A 412 20.10 12.11 25.65
C THR A 412 21.63 12.03 25.52
N PRO A 413 22.39 12.88 26.23
CA PRO A 413 23.84 12.77 26.26
C PRO A 413 24.37 11.39 26.67
N GLY A 414 23.65 10.67 27.53
CA GLY A 414 23.92 9.28 27.90
C GLY A 414 23.47 8.22 26.90
N GLY A 415 22.84 8.61 25.78
CA GLY A 415 22.47 7.72 24.67
C GLY A 415 21.07 7.09 24.76
N VAL A 416 20.20 7.60 25.63
CA VAL A 416 18.79 7.15 25.68
C VAL A 416 18.04 7.78 24.51
N VAL A 417 17.46 6.95 23.63
CA VAL A 417 16.69 7.45 22.47
C VAL A 417 15.30 7.85 22.96
N VAL A 418 14.95 9.10 22.72
CA VAL A 418 13.69 9.73 23.15
C VAL A 418 12.85 10.23 21.97
N SER A 419 13.09 9.74 20.75
CA SER A 419 12.16 9.92 19.65
C SER A 419 11.93 8.61 18.90
N ASP A 420 10.76 8.46 18.32
CA ASP A 420 10.37 7.27 17.57
C ASP A 420 9.76 7.66 16.22
N THR A 421 9.90 6.80 15.22
CA THR A 421 9.44 7.01 13.85
C THR A 421 8.77 5.76 13.34
N HIS A 422 7.75 5.94 12.49
CA HIS A 422 7.01 4.83 11.89
C HIS A 422 6.56 3.75 12.88
N PRO A 423 5.99 4.13 14.04
CA PRO A 423 5.56 3.16 15.01
C PRO A 423 4.37 2.35 14.47
N ALA A 424 4.26 1.08 14.86
CA ALA A 424 3.28 0.16 14.29
C ALA A 424 1.81 0.60 14.45
N ASP A 425 1.51 1.46 15.42
CA ASP A 425 0.19 2.02 15.68
C ASP A 425 -0.15 3.21 14.76
N HIS A 426 0.84 3.99 14.34
CA HIS A 426 0.66 5.25 13.61
C HIS A 426 1.89 5.54 12.71
N ASP A 427 1.96 4.91 11.54
CA ASP A 427 3.09 5.03 10.60
C ASP A 427 3.51 6.48 10.27
N TRP A 428 2.55 7.41 10.27
CA TRP A 428 2.79 8.82 9.99
C TRP A 428 3.36 9.64 11.15
N HIS A 429 3.67 9.04 12.31
CA HIS A 429 4.33 9.73 13.40
C HIS A 429 5.85 9.72 13.21
N LEU A 430 6.44 10.92 13.12
CA LEU A 430 7.82 11.12 12.71
C LEU A 430 8.57 12.01 13.71
N GLY A 431 9.29 11.38 14.64
CA GLY A 431 10.27 12.01 15.53
C GLY A 431 9.81 13.34 16.10
N ILE A 432 10.65 14.37 15.99
CA ILE A 432 10.23 15.76 16.21
C ILE A 432 9.98 16.43 14.86
N SER A 433 8.76 16.90 14.61
CA SER A 433 8.38 17.53 13.34
C SER A 433 7.44 18.72 13.50
N VAL A 434 7.48 19.63 12.53
CA VAL A 434 6.46 20.68 12.34
C VAL A 434 5.49 20.20 11.27
N THR A 435 4.23 20.03 11.62
CA THR A 435 3.22 19.47 10.71
C THR A 435 1.78 19.79 11.12
N LEU A 436 0.83 19.78 10.18
CA LEU A 436 -0.58 20.09 10.37
C LEU A 436 -1.45 19.10 9.58
N GLN A 437 -2.59 18.68 10.14
CA GLN A 437 -3.52 17.81 9.42
C GLN A 437 -4.36 18.58 8.39
N ASP A 438 -4.57 19.88 8.58
CA ASP A 438 -5.39 20.67 7.67
C ASP A 438 -4.70 21.99 7.33
N VAL A 439 -4.14 22.07 6.12
CA VAL A 439 -3.70 23.31 5.50
C VAL A 439 -4.62 23.57 4.32
N SER A 440 -5.73 24.25 4.58
CA SER A 440 -6.78 24.56 3.59
C SER A 440 -7.25 23.33 2.80
N GLY A 441 -7.48 22.23 3.51
CA GLY A 441 -7.94 20.95 2.97
C GLY A 441 -6.84 19.96 2.58
N VAL A 442 -5.56 20.30 2.80
CA VAL A 442 -4.41 19.42 2.51
C VAL A 442 -3.80 18.90 3.80
N ASN A 443 -3.57 17.59 3.87
CA ASN A 443 -3.02 16.90 5.03
C ASN A 443 -1.49 16.77 4.94
N PHE A 444 -0.77 17.43 5.85
CA PHE A 444 0.69 17.31 5.99
C PHE A 444 1.10 16.47 7.20
N TRP A 445 0.14 16.03 8.02
CA TRP A 445 0.33 15.14 9.17
C TRP A 445 0.51 13.69 8.77
N GLY A 446 -0.19 13.27 7.71
CA GLY A 446 -0.28 11.89 7.29
C GLY A 446 -1.49 11.18 7.90
N GLY A 447 -1.65 9.92 7.52
CA GLY A 447 -2.73 9.06 7.98
C GLY A 447 -4.10 9.48 7.49
N ARG A 448 -5.12 9.06 8.23
CA ARG A 448 -6.51 9.43 7.92
C ARG A 448 -6.76 10.91 8.25
N THR A 449 -7.56 11.56 7.41
CA THR A 449 -7.98 12.96 7.62
C THR A 449 -9.28 12.96 8.39
N TYR A 450 -9.34 13.75 9.48
CA TYR A 450 -10.58 13.93 10.23
C TYR A 450 -11.56 14.73 9.37
N THR A 451 -12.70 14.12 9.06
CA THR A 451 -13.75 14.74 8.26
C THR A 451 -14.98 14.95 9.13
N PRO A 452 -15.47 16.20 9.29
CA PRO A 452 -16.67 16.48 10.07
C PRO A 452 -17.84 15.58 9.65
N GLY A 453 -18.42 14.88 10.63
CA GLY A 453 -19.54 13.94 10.42
C GLY A 453 -19.18 12.57 9.83
N ARG A 454 -17.90 12.29 9.51
CA ARG A 454 -17.42 11.00 8.99
C ARG A 454 -16.19 10.43 9.73
N ASP A 455 -15.76 11.10 10.80
CA ASP A 455 -14.57 10.78 11.60
C ASP A 455 -13.28 10.70 10.76
N TYR A 456 -12.28 9.91 11.17
CA TYR A 456 -11.04 9.70 10.42
C TYR A 456 -11.25 8.80 9.21
N VAL A 457 -11.07 9.36 8.01
CA VAL A 457 -11.18 8.62 6.75
C VAL A 457 -9.91 8.77 5.91
N TRP A 458 -9.55 7.72 5.18
CA TRP A 458 -8.51 7.84 4.17
C TRP A 458 -9.00 8.70 3.03
N ARG A 459 -8.19 9.71 2.70
CA ARG A 459 -8.41 10.63 1.59
C ARG A 459 -7.11 10.70 0.82
N ASP A 460 -7.21 10.91 -0.48
CA ASP A 460 -6.05 11.28 -1.30
C ASP A 460 -5.90 12.80 -1.20
N ASP A 461 -5.52 13.31 -0.03
CA ASP A 461 -5.34 14.74 0.27
C ASP A 461 -3.97 15.06 0.89
N HIS A 462 -3.06 14.09 0.89
CA HIS A 462 -1.74 14.24 1.49
C HIS A 462 -0.81 15.13 0.67
N GLY A 463 -0.28 16.16 1.33
CA GLY A 463 0.85 16.95 0.87
C GLY A 463 2.18 16.37 1.37
N ARG A 464 3.27 17.01 0.95
CA ARG A 464 4.64 16.72 1.40
C ARG A 464 5.41 17.99 1.71
N ILE A 465 6.38 17.91 2.60
CA ILE A 465 7.30 18.99 2.92
C ILE A 465 8.67 18.59 2.40
N VAL A 466 9.37 19.50 1.73
CA VAL A 466 10.71 19.23 1.17
C VAL A 466 11.69 20.29 1.63
N ALA A 467 12.91 19.88 1.97
CA ALA A 467 14.00 20.80 2.24
C ALA A 467 14.44 21.49 0.94
N THR A 468 14.44 22.82 0.96
CA THR A 468 14.95 23.63 -0.15
C THR A 468 16.32 24.21 0.17
N ARG A 469 16.65 24.35 1.46
CA ARG A 469 17.94 24.84 1.95
C ARG A 469 18.19 24.35 3.37
N VAL A 470 19.40 23.90 3.66
CA VAL A 470 19.85 23.57 5.02
C VAL A 470 21.29 24.03 5.15
N GLU A 471 21.55 24.93 6.10
CA GLU A 471 22.87 25.54 6.29
C GLU A 471 23.15 25.78 7.78
N GLY A 472 24.44 25.84 8.14
CA GLY A 472 24.88 26.14 9.49
C GLY A 472 25.89 25.12 10.02
N ALA A 473 26.07 25.12 11.34
CA ALA A 473 26.94 24.19 12.05
C ALA A 473 26.08 23.28 12.94
N ALA A 474 26.67 22.20 13.47
CA ALA A 474 25.93 21.26 14.32
C ALA A 474 25.27 21.90 15.56
N SER A 475 25.83 23.01 16.08
CA SER A 475 25.25 23.73 17.22
C SER A 475 24.21 24.79 16.85
N ALA A 476 24.08 25.14 15.56
CA ALA A 476 23.15 26.16 15.08
C ALA A 476 22.87 25.96 13.59
N LEU A 477 21.62 25.62 13.27
CA LEU A 477 21.14 25.33 11.92
C LEU A 477 20.05 26.31 11.51
N GLU A 478 20.08 26.74 10.25
CA GLU A 478 18.97 27.40 9.56
C GLU A 478 18.54 26.54 8.36
N ALA A 479 17.23 26.35 8.22
CA ALA A 479 16.65 25.55 7.15
C ALA A 479 15.44 26.26 6.54
N GLU A 480 15.22 26.02 5.25
CA GLU A 480 14.03 26.45 4.52
C GLU A 480 13.35 25.20 3.94
N PHE A 481 12.02 25.15 4.09
CA PHE A 481 11.20 24.05 3.56
C PHE A 481 10.05 24.58 2.69
N SER A 482 9.69 23.80 1.69
CA SER A 482 8.52 24.04 0.84
C SER A 482 7.44 23.01 1.17
N TRP A 483 6.24 23.49 1.50
CA TRP A 483 5.07 22.63 1.73
C TRP A 483 4.28 22.55 0.44
N ILE A 484 4.27 21.36 -0.15
CA ILE A 484 3.73 21.08 -1.48
C ILE A 484 2.43 20.30 -1.31
N GLY A 485 1.35 20.86 -1.84
CA GLY A 485 0.04 20.22 -1.85
C GLY A 485 -0.01 18.97 -2.71
N ARG A 486 -1.11 18.23 -2.56
CA ARG A 486 -1.38 16.99 -3.31
C ARG A 486 -1.25 17.17 -4.83
N ASP A 487 -1.66 18.32 -5.35
CA ASP A 487 -1.65 18.69 -6.77
C ASP A 487 -0.28 19.18 -7.27
N GLY A 488 0.74 19.19 -6.40
CA GLY A 488 2.07 19.68 -6.69
C GLY A 488 2.24 21.19 -6.51
N ALA A 489 1.20 21.93 -6.12
CA ALA A 489 1.29 23.37 -5.87
C ALA A 489 1.98 23.64 -4.52
N GLN A 490 2.93 24.58 -4.50
CA GLN A 490 3.50 25.05 -3.25
C GLN A 490 2.47 25.92 -2.50
N MET A 491 2.15 25.51 -1.26
CA MET A 491 1.18 26.20 -0.41
C MET A 491 1.87 27.12 0.61
N LEU A 492 2.90 26.60 1.28
CA LEU A 492 3.66 27.31 2.31
C LEU A 492 5.16 27.30 2.03
N THR A 493 5.82 28.32 2.55
CA THR A 493 7.26 28.31 2.82
C THR A 493 7.44 28.31 4.32
N GLU A 494 8.31 27.44 4.81
CA GLU A 494 8.73 27.39 6.21
C GLU A 494 10.19 27.83 6.32
N GLN A 495 10.49 28.68 7.32
CA GLN A 495 11.84 28.93 7.79
C GLN A 495 11.98 28.34 9.19
N ARG A 496 13.02 27.54 9.43
CA ARG A 496 13.29 26.90 10.71
C ARG A 496 14.70 27.22 11.18
N ARG A 497 14.84 27.66 12.43
CA ARG A 497 16.12 27.82 13.12
C ARG A 497 16.18 26.87 14.29
N MET A 498 17.29 26.16 14.45
CA MET A 498 17.56 25.26 15.56
C MET A 498 18.90 25.61 16.20
N THR A 499 18.97 25.76 17.52
CA THR A 499 20.22 26.01 18.25
C THR A 499 20.35 25.02 19.39
N VAL A 500 21.54 24.43 19.56
CA VAL A 500 21.81 23.41 20.57
C VAL A 500 22.74 23.97 21.62
N ALA A 501 22.38 23.79 22.90
CA ALA A 501 23.19 24.22 24.04
C ALA A 501 23.23 23.16 25.14
N GLU A 502 24.34 23.08 25.87
CA GLU A 502 24.40 22.30 27.11
C GLU A 502 23.51 22.94 28.17
N ALA A 503 22.76 22.13 28.91
CA ALA A 503 21.83 22.56 29.96
C ALA A 503 22.20 21.99 31.35
N GLY A 504 23.44 21.53 31.51
CA GLY A 504 23.96 20.88 32.71
C GLY A 504 24.43 19.44 32.45
N PRO A 505 24.98 18.76 33.48
CA PRO A 505 25.43 17.37 33.34
C PRO A 505 24.30 16.45 32.88
N GLY A 506 24.49 15.77 31.74
CA GLY A 506 23.49 14.86 31.18
C GLY A 506 22.27 15.55 30.56
N ALA A 507 22.31 16.86 30.32
CA ALA A 507 21.18 17.60 29.75
C ALA A 507 21.60 18.53 28.60
N THR A 508 20.81 18.53 27.53
CA THR A 508 20.98 19.39 26.36
C THR A 508 19.64 20.04 26.01
N THR A 509 19.67 21.24 25.46
CA THR A 509 18.50 21.90 24.91
C THR A 509 18.61 22.11 23.40
N ILE A 510 17.47 22.08 22.71
CA ILE A 510 17.31 22.51 21.33
C ILE A 510 16.26 23.63 21.31
N ASP A 511 16.69 24.84 20.99
CA ASP A 511 15.79 25.96 20.71
C ASP A 511 15.35 25.86 19.25
N LEU A 512 14.08 25.50 19.01
CA LEU A 512 13.47 25.33 17.70
C LEU A 512 12.47 26.45 17.45
N THR A 513 12.77 27.28 16.46
CA THR A 513 11.86 28.32 15.96
C THR A 513 11.44 27.98 14.53
N PHE A 514 10.15 28.02 14.24
CA PHE A 514 9.64 27.89 12.87
C PHE A 514 8.73 29.06 12.50
N SER A 515 8.71 29.42 11.22
CA SER A 515 7.89 30.49 10.66
C SER A 515 7.25 30.01 9.36
N LEU A 516 5.92 30.02 9.30
CA LEU A 516 5.14 29.63 8.13
C LEU A 516 4.64 30.88 7.41
N ALA A 517 4.83 30.93 6.09
CA ALA A 517 4.36 32.01 5.24
C ALA A 517 3.71 31.48 3.97
N THR A 518 2.71 32.19 3.46
CA THR A 518 2.16 31.95 2.12
C THR A 518 2.46 33.13 1.20
N ARG A 519 2.76 32.81 -0.06
CA ARG A 519 2.82 33.77 -1.17
C ARG A 519 1.57 33.74 -2.04
N ALA A 520 0.76 32.69 -1.90
CA ALA A 520 -0.54 32.55 -2.53
C ALA A 520 -1.58 33.34 -1.74
N GLY A 521 -2.87 33.16 -2.04
CA GLY A 521 -3.96 33.73 -1.26
C GLY A 521 -3.95 33.31 0.22
N THR A 522 -4.90 33.82 0.99
CA THR A 522 -5.06 33.46 2.40
C THR A 522 -5.28 31.97 2.57
N LEU A 523 -4.52 31.36 3.49
CA LEU A 523 -4.65 29.96 3.87
C LEU A 523 -5.16 29.84 5.32
N HIS A 524 -5.81 28.72 5.60
CA HIS A 524 -6.30 28.35 6.93
C HIS A 524 -5.49 27.15 7.43
N LEU A 525 -4.88 27.28 8.62
CA LEU A 525 -4.08 26.27 9.28
C LEU A 525 -4.90 25.67 10.42
N GLY A 526 -5.19 24.37 10.37
CA GLY A 526 -6.11 23.69 11.26
C GLY A 526 -5.73 22.24 11.55
N GLY A 527 -6.68 21.55 12.17
CA GLY A 527 -6.63 20.13 12.46
C GLY A 527 -8.00 19.62 12.95
N PRO A 528 -8.08 18.39 13.49
CA PRO A 528 -9.36 17.82 13.93
C PRO A 528 -10.08 18.70 14.95
N GLY A 529 -9.35 19.29 15.89
CA GLY A 529 -9.89 20.17 16.92
C GLY A 529 -10.59 21.42 16.35
N SER A 530 -9.92 22.15 15.45
CA SER A 530 -10.54 23.28 14.74
C SER A 530 -11.69 22.85 13.81
N ASN A 531 -11.69 21.59 13.37
CA ASN A 531 -12.74 20.99 12.55
C ASN A 531 -13.88 20.34 13.39
N GLY A 532 -13.92 20.57 14.70
CA GLY A 532 -15.03 20.20 15.57
C GLY A 532 -14.82 18.93 16.41
N ARG A 533 -13.65 18.29 16.36
CA ARG A 533 -13.29 17.18 17.25
C ARG A 533 -12.80 17.71 18.60
N VAL A 534 -13.70 17.83 19.57
CA VAL A 534 -13.35 18.24 20.94
C VAL A 534 -12.20 17.39 21.50
N GLY A 535 -11.14 18.02 22.01
CA GLY A 535 -9.94 17.33 22.51
C GLY A 535 -9.02 16.74 21.43
N GLY A 536 -9.30 17.02 20.16
CA GLY A 536 -8.52 16.59 19.00
C GLY A 536 -7.57 17.66 18.44
N GLY A 537 -7.21 18.67 19.23
CA GLY A 537 -6.35 19.77 18.82
C GLY A 537 -4.89 19.35 18.77
N TYR A 538 -4.39 18.95 17.60
CA TYR A 538 -2.96 18.73 17.36
C TYR A 538 -2.52 19.38 16.05
N GLY A 539 -1.21 19.51 15.87
CA GLY A 539 -0.59 20.17 14.74
C GLY A 539 0.15 21.43 15.17
N GLY A 540 1.19 21.83 14.44
CA GLY A 540 2.25 22.70 14.95
C GLY A 540 3.49 21.86 15.23
N LEU A 541 4.06 21.96 16.44
CA LEU A 541 5.23 21.18 16.83
C LEU A 541 4.79 19.87 17.50
N ALA A 542 5.26 18.74 16.98
CA ALA A 542 4.96 17.40 17.50
C ALA A 542 6.24 16.64 17.82
N TRP A 543 6.20 15.84 18.88
CA TRP A 543 7.27 14.96 19.32
C TRP A 543 6.70 13.57 19.62
N ARG A 544 6.97 12.63 18.71
CA ARG A 544 6.69 11.20 18.88
C ARG A 544 7.77 10.56 19.77
N LEU A 545 7.35 9.99 20.90
CA LEU A 545 8.22 9.29 21.85
C LEU A 545 8.14 7.76 21.63
N PRO A 546 9.21 6.99 21.94
CA PRO A 546 9.14 5.54 21.94
C PRO A 546 8.14 5.00 22.96
N ALA A 547 7.72 3.74 22.77
CA ALA A 547 7.04 2.98 23.80
C ALA A 547 7.85 3.00 25.10
N ALA A 548 7.21 3.40 26.20
CA ALA A 548 7.87 3.62 27.48
C ALA A 548 6.98 3.16 28.63
N THR A 549 7.60 2.91 29.79
CA THR A 549 6.92 2.54 31.03
C THR A 549 7.19 3.56 32.13
N ASP A 550 6.46 3.48 33.24
CA ASP A 550 6.59 4.43 34.37
C ASP A 550 6.47 5.91 33.94
N VAL A 551 5.50 6.19 33.08
CA VAL A 551 5.34 7.52 32.48
C VAL A 551 4.83 8.54 33.51
N ASP A 552 5.55 9.65 33.64
CA ASP A 552 5.16 10.81 34.44
C ASP A 552 5.15 12.08 33.58
N VAL A 553 3.95 12.49 33.18
CA VAL A 553 3.71 13.74 32.47
C VAL A 553 3.22 14.81 33.43
N ARG A 554 3.79 16.00 33.36
CA ARG A 554 3.48 17.09 34.28
C ARG A 554 3.79 18.47 33.73
N THR A 555 3.18 19.46 34.34
CA THR A 555 3.50 20.88 34.23
C THR A 555 3.76 21.45 35.63
N ALA A 556 3.98 22.76 35.73
CA ALA A 556 4.11 23.44 37.02
C ALA A 556 2.90 23.27 37.96
N THR A 557 1.71 22.90 37.44
CA THR A 557 0.47 22.87 38.23
C THR A 557 -0.41 21.64 38.01
N ALA A 558 -0.11 20.81 37.01
CA ALA A 558 -0.90 19.63 36.66
C ALA A 558 0.00 18.40 36.43
N ARG A 559 -0.54 17.20 36.64
CA ARG A 559 0.16 15.92 36.46
C ARG A 559 -0.80 14.86 35.94
N GLY A 560 -0.34 14.03 35.00
CA GLY A 560 -1.13 13.02 34.28
C GLY A 560 -1.70 13.53 32.95
N GLU A 561 -1.95 12.61 32.02
CA GLU A 561 -2.42 12.91 30.66
C GLU A 561 -3.64 13.84 30.64
N ASP A 562 -4.74 13.42 31.27
CA ASP A 562 -6.02 14.15 31.24
C ASP A 562 -5.92 15.56 31.83
N ALA A 563 -5.09 15.75 32.85
CA ALA A 563 -4.95 17.03 33.54
C ALA A 563 -4.05 18.02 32.78
N VAL A 564 -3.15 17.51 31.93
CA VAL A 564 -2.16 18.32 31.20
C VAL A 564 -2.60 18.58 29.76
N HIS A 565 -3.28 17.62 29.13
CA HIS A 565 -3.74 17.72 27.75
C HIS A 565 -4.68 18.92 27.54
N GLY A 566 -4.33 19.81 26.62
CA GLY A 566 -5.07 21.04 26.31
C GLY A 566 -4.82 22.20 27.26
N THR A 567 -3.88 22.08 28.20
CA THR A 567 -3.51 23.20 29.08
C THR A 567 -2.45 24.10 28.46
N THR A 568 -2.43 25.37 28.84
CA THR A 568 -1.31 26.28 28.61
C THR A 568 -0.52 26.43 29.91
N ALA A 569 0.76 26.06 29.90
CA ALA A 569 1.63 26.15 31.08
C ALA A 569 3.06 26.55 30.68
N PRO A 570 3.87 27.15 31.57
CA PRO A 570 5.22 27.61 31.25
C PRO A 570 6.18 26.51 30.76
N TRP A 571 5.88 25.25 31.09
CA TRP A 571 6.60 24.09 30.57
C TRP A 571 5.73 22.84 30.68
N LEU A 572 6.07 21.85 29.87
CA LEU A 572 5.57 20.47 29.88
C LEU A 572 6.77 19.54 30.01
N ALA A 573 6.76 18.62 30.97
CA ALA A 573 7.79 17.60 31.12
C ALA A 573 7.20 16.19 31.05
N TRP A 574 7.97 15.27 30.50
CA TRP A 574 7.71 13.85 30.42
C TRP A 574 8.95 13.10 30.88
N SER A 575 8.82 12.30 31.94
CA SER A 575 9.87 11.42 32.43
C SER A 575 9.39 9.97 32.40
N ALA A 576 10.20 9.06 31.85
CA ALA A 576 9.81 7.66 31.69
C ALA A 576 11.02 6.72 31.59
N GLU A 577 10.74 5.41 31.67
CA GLU A 577 11.66 4.34 31.31
C GLU A 577 11.49 3.99 29.82
N PHE A 578 12.46 4.39 29.00
CA PHE A 578 12.54 4.08 27.58
C PHE A 578 13.32 2.77 27.36
N PRO A 579 13.26 2.16 26.16
CA PRO A 579 13.90 0.86 25.90
C PRO A 579 15.41 0.81 26.20
N THR A 580 16.10 1.95 26.07
CA THR A 580 17.54 2.05 26.28
C THR A 580 17.93 2.75 27.60
N GLY A 581 16.96 3.19 28.41
CA GLY A 581 17.21 3.76 29.74
C GLY A 581 16.18 4.81 30.19
N THR A 582 16.37 5.33 31.40
CA THR A 582 15.55 6.39 31.97
C THR A 582 15.92 7.75 31.38
N ALA A 583 14.92 8.55 30.99
CA ALA A 583 15.16 9.92 30.51
C ALA A 583 14.00 10.87 30.84
N THR A 584 14.30 12.17 30.76
CA THR A 584 13.34 13.26 30.85
C THR A 584 13.44 14.14 29.62
N VAL A 585 12.29 14.41 29.00
CA VAL A 585 12.14 15.42 27.96
C VAL A 585 11.20 16.52 28.43
N ALA A 586 11.43 17.76 27.99
CA ALA A 586 10.52 18.87 28.30
C ALA A 586 10.43 19.88 27.17
N MET A 587 9.34 20.65 27.16
CA MET A 587 9.09 21.74 26.21
C MET A 587 8.73 23.02 26.97
N ALA A 588 9.27 24.16 26.55
CA ALA A 588 8.88 25.48 27.05
C ALA A 588 8.77 26.50 25.92
N PRO A 589 7.75 27.38 25.91
CA PRO A 589 7.65 28.45 24.93
C PRO A 589 8.72 29.52 25.17
N LEU A 590 9.26 30.08 24.08
CA LEU A 590 10.27 31.16 24.14
C LEU A 590 9.67 32.55 23.84
N ASP A 591 8.40 32.62 23.45
CA ASP A 591 7.67 33.87 23.20
C ASP A 591 6.19 33.76 23.62
N GLU A 592 5.49 34.91 23.65
CA GLU A 592 4.08 35.01 24.07
C GLU A 592 3.14 34.26 23.11
N ALA A 593 3.44 34.25 21.81
CA ALA A 593 2.61 33.56 20.82
C ALA A 593 2.64 32.04 21.02
N SER A 594 3.81 31.50 21.36
CA SER A 594 4.04 30.09 21.65
C SER A 594 3.51 29.70 23.03
N ALA A 595 3.51 30.62 23.99
CA ALA A 595 2.91 30.39 25.31
C ALA A 595 1.38 30.27 25.28
N ALA A 596 0.75 30.76 24.20
CA ALA A 596 -0.68 30.63 23.98
C ALA A 596 -1.11 29.29 23.36
N ASP A 597 -0.17 28.52 22.78
CA ASP A 597 -0.47 27.23 22.17
C ASP A 597 -0.69 26.17 23.28
N PRO A 598 -1.83 25.45 23.30
CA PRO A 598 -2.07 24.40 24.27
C PRO A 598 -1.15 23.19 24.09
N TRP A 599 -0.76 22.56 25.20
CA TRP A 599 0.00 21.32 25.20
C TRP A 599 -0.85 20.15 24.70
N PHE A 600 -0.36 19.45 23.69
CA PHE A 600 -0.91 18.16 23.26
C PHE A 600 -0.12 17.04 23.92
N VAL A 601 -0.82 16.13 24.62
CA VAL A 601 -0.25 14.98 25.32
C VAL A 601 -1.05 13.72 25.03
N ARG A 602 -0.36 12.60 24.79
CA ARG A 602 -0.93 11.25 24.76
C ARG A 602 -0.01 10.26 25.49
N VAL A 603 -0.58 9.41 26.34
CA VAL A 603 0.08 8.29 27.03
C VAL A 603 -0.65 6.99 26.71
N ALA A 604 -1.95 6.90 27.03
CA ALA A 604 -2.72 5.65 26.97
C ALA A 604 -3.02 5.15 25.54
N GLY A 605 -2.99 6.05 24.55
CA GLY A 605 -3.14 5.69 23.13
C GLY A 605 -1.80 5.43 22.46
N TYR A 606 -0.89 6.40 22.58
CA TYR A 606 0.43 6.36 22.00
C TYR A 606 1.32 7.40 22.72
N PRO A 607 2.63 7.16 22.93
CA PRO A 607 3.49 8.15 23.58
C PRO A 607 3.78 9.36 22.69
N GLY A 608 3.37 10.56 23.10
CA GLY A 608 3.68 11.76 22.34
C GLY A 608 3.30 13.06 23.06
N ILE A 609 4.10 14.09 22.79
CA ILE A 609 3.87 15.46 23.26
C ILE A 609 3.96 16.45 22.10
N GLY A 610 3.42 17.65 22.27
CA GLY A 610 3.50 18.71 21.27
C GLY A 610 2.85 20.01 21.74
N ALA A 611 2.94 21.04 20.89
CA ALA A 611 2.27 22.31 21.08
C ALA A 611 1.32 22.57 19.91
N ALA A 612 0.04 22.73 20.21
CA ALA A 612 -1.03 22.79 19.23
C ALA A 612 -1.22 24.22 18.70
N LEU A 613 -0.76 24.47 17.47
CA LEU A 613 -0.95 25.74 16.76
C LEU A 613 -2.43 26.06 16.53
N ALA A 614 -3.24 25.02 16.28
CA ALA A 614 -4.68 25.12 16.01
C ALA A 614 -5.46 24.14 16.88
N TRP A 615 -5.61 24.47 18.16
CA TRP A 615 -6.27 23.60 19.14
C TRP A 615 -7.77 23.43 18.88
N ASP A 616 -8.54 24.51 18.95
CA ASP A 616 -10.00 24.53 18.74
C ASP A 616 -10.43 25.51 17.63
N ARG A 617 -9.48 26.27 17.08
CA ARG A 617 -9.69 27.27 16.04
C ARG A 617 -8.56 27.22 15.04
N GLU A 618 -8.92 27.41 13.77
CA GLU A 618 -7.95 27.58 12.71
C GLU A 618 -7.16 28.89 12.87
N VAL A 619 -5.90 28.87 12.46
CA VAL A 619 -5.05 30.05 12.34
C VAL A 619 -5.08 30.53 10.90
N THR A 620 -5.52 31.76 10.68
CA THR A 620 -5.51 32.39 9.35
C THR A 620 -4.10 32.88 9.01
N LEU A 621 -3.56 32.39 7.90
CA LEU A 621 -2.27 32.80 7.35
C LEU A 621 -2.50 33.70 6.12
N ALA A 622 -2.37 35.00 6.32
CA ALA A 622 -2.51 35.99 5.25
C ALA A 622 -1.18 36.18 4.47
N PRO A 623 -1.23 36.49 3.16
CA PRO A 623 -0.02 36.74 2.38
C PRO A 623 0.83 37.86 2.99
N GLY A 624 2.13 37.61 3.15
CA GLY A 624 3.07 38.59 3.71
C GLY A 624 3.03 38.76 5.24
N ILE A 625 2.17 38.03 5.95
CA ILE A 625 2.11 38.02 7.43
C ILE A 625 2.42 36.59 7.90
N PRO A 626 3.67 36.29 8.25
CA PRO A 626 4.03 34.95 8.70
C PRO A 626 3.47 34.62 10.08
N VAL A 627 3.23 33.34 10.33
CA VAL A 627 2.92 32.80 11.65
C VAL A 627 4.17 32.11 12.18
N SER A 628 4.67 32.56 13.33
CA SER A 628 5.89 32.02 13.93
C SER A 628 5.65 31.45 15.32
N ARG A 629 6.43 30.43 15.69
CA ARG A 629 6.48 29.81 17.01
C ARG A 629 7.90 29.45 17.38
N SER A 630 8.21 29.51 18.68
CA SER A 630 9.53 29.30 19.24
C SER A 630 9.43 28.51 20.55
N TYR A 631 10.11 27.37 20.60
CA TYR A 631 10.10 26.45 21.73
C TYR A 631 11.51 25.99 22.08
N ARG A 632 11.78 25.86 23.37
CA ARG A 632 12.95 25.16 23.91
C ARG A 632 12.58 23.73 24.23
N LEU A 633 13.36 22.80 23.71
CA LEU A 633 13.21 21.35 23.91
C LEU A 633 14.36 20.87 24.80
N LEU A 634 14.06 20.34 25.97
CA LEU A 634 15.03 19.72 26.87
C LEU A 634 15.10 18.21 26.58
N ILE A 635 16.33 17.70 26.49
CA ILE A 635 16.65 16.28 26.38
C ILE A 635 17.65 15.95 27.50
N ALA A 636 17.25 15.15 28.48
CA ALA A 636 18.07 14.87 29.65
C ALA A 636 18.08 13.40 30.08
N ASP A 637 19.23 12.95 30.55
CA ASP A 637 19.41 11.65 31.19
C ASP A 637 18.64 11.57 32.52
N GLY A 638 18.06 10.41 32.81
CA GLY A 638 17.41 10.13 34.08
C GLY A 638 16.07 10.86 34.29
N ARG A 639 15.54 10.70 35.50
CA ARG A 639 14.28 11.32 35.93
C ARG A 639 14.58 12.61 36.67
N LEU A 640 14.33 13.75 36.04
CA LEU A 640 14.49 15.06 36.67
C LEU A 640 13.28 15.42 37.53
N SER A 641 13.53 16.14 38.62
CA SER A 641 12.51 16.86 39.41
C SER A 641 12.02 18.11 38.70
N ASP A 642 10.95 18.75 39.21
CA ASP A 642 10.40 19.97 38.63
C ASP A 642 11.41 21.13 38.68
N ASP A 643 12.16 21.26 39.79
CA ASP A 643 13.19 22.29 39.95
C ASP A 643 14.35 22.09 38.97
N GLU A 644 14.76 20.84 38.73
CA GLU A 644 15.80 20.51 37.76
C GLU A 644 15.34 20.77 36.32
N VAL A 645 14.08 20.45 35.98
CA VAL A 645 13.48 20.79 34.69
C VAL A 645 13.48 22.31 34.48
N VAL A 646 13.01 23.08 35.47
CA VAL A 646 12.99 24.54 35.39
C VAL A 646 14.41 25.11 35.25
N ALA A 647 15.37 24.60 36.03
CA ALA A 647 16.76 25.03 35.97
C ALA A 647 17.36 24.78 34.58
N ALA A 648 17.17 23.59 34.01
CA ALA A 648 17.69 23.22 32.70
C ALA A 648 17.03 24.02 31.56
N LEU A 649 15.72 24.28 31.64
CA LEU A 649 15.01 25.11 30.66
C LEU A 649 15.39 26.59 30.74
N SER A 650 15.93 27.05 31.86
CA SER A 650 16.34 28.46 32.04
C SER A 650 17.72 28.78 31.47
N VAL A 651 18.48 27.79 30.99
CA VAL A 651 19.81 27.99 30.40
C VAL A 651 19.65 28.54 28.98
N GLY A 652 19.89 29.84 28.79
CA GLY A 652 19.82 30.54 27.51
C GLY A 652 20.86 31.65 27.42
#